data_AF-A0A0W0S5V8-F1
#
_entry.id   AF-A0A0W0S5V8-F1
#
_cell.length_a   1.000
_cell.length_b   1.000
_cell.length_c   1.000
_cell.angle_alpha   90.00
_cell.angle_beta   90.00
_cell.angle_gamma   90.00
#
_symmetry.space_group_name_H-M   'P 1'
#
loop_
_entity.id
_entity.type
_entity.pdbx_description
1 polymer ?
#
loop_
_entity_poly.entity_id
_entity_poly.type
_entity_poly.pdbx_seq_one_letter_code
_entity_poly.pdbx_strand_id
1 'polypeptide(L)'
;MKSVLVSIERPGKFVSLPIVVNVTVTFDDNPFEFLDERDKPVDPTKELESIAQSIVAQQINSGELKLYDGQQELRTHVLISGKKEGAFQVDYTVSDGILRHNIPPVEPNTSLGKSILESALEQKYTAAQCKVKSTYGELEEQQTWKLPVIPEAISNLMQRDKERAAKNKKERDLAQEKEDFLAKGPRKFPDAVAFPAAIKMIKKEDVYLEDAVKKMNASYGTKSLLEPTHNQIVIIEQAIEGLEQQLSKLKKREIALNEAISQDPRVASFSQDNLHASRKELQETRRSLENKISALRVELSAAKNSFEEHVSDKYSRYANYENTIEFTKQVMLAALYNAAIDYYKQILDETKDNVEKRKEKINEFNESFAGIAKIDEYGKVNPIEDTYNKFAKDSLKEVVTFTNELLKKCSTGISSRKVDAIEAQLQKASQHCVDEYKKHYGDMAYTDTKQKMPFTMEKNLLKRLKNISLNVQFESGLENAVQAASDPVTLSREWSKIPNGNTIVDQRSILGKAHTGLTDLEHKVKNFQRYLELKDELEAKNALALEQKQHIEAVTKSIDTVRQAITGEISGKPVDVQKYVLENIDRNLARSVFNSLPKKEREDLSEVLPLDRINAFPAESGINMLAMKHGTLATAIKTADTILTQIKEEDIQVEQLNQLRSALGEVRKSALDQGKLDKVTRHSKSCAEDNLFVQDYLAFEKQRADAQENLGKHIADAREKFEMLKQENLSETQLLFVRTVLNSLEGMVDSFKNTQYERNQSEKNKQELQRLTELAESSYKKILSQYEQINESIKSAKKEQPIAQQPEISPEHQKKNEKQPPSPPTLRKEEEPIAEKRKLHQKPPSTIEIRIIEIYRKYAEEVKGGISRLASEPEQKPLKDELWEKYNAQNMATFKEFEKAYDHDPKLVIEKANAVVALSEIKELIEDTKWKVKLGPLTGKEIEVDGKFKIVPPHIFKIYEQAKLGMADPQKAGDAMKKINEIATNASSANFFRKALRDKQTTKAYETIMEHSSRTSRAPG
;
A
#
# COMPACT_ATOMS: atom_id res chain seq x y z
N MET A 1 90.46 37.38 14.07
CA MET A 1 89.02 37.12 14.12
C MET A 1 88.28 38.42 14.37
N LYS A 2 87.02 38.53 13.93
CA LYS A 2 86.14 39.67 14.19
C LYS A 2 85.04 39.24 15.17
N SER A 3 84.65 40.09 16.11
CA SER A 3 83.59 39.76 17.08
C SER A 3 82.58 40.90 17.18
N VAL A 4 81.30 40.53 17.27
CA VAL A 4 80.15 41.43 17.47
C VAL A 4 79.55 41.15 18.84
N LEU A 5 79.31 42.19 19.63
CA LEU A 5 78.69 42.06 20.95
C LEU A 5 77.20 42.39 20.89
N VAL A 6 76.35 41.37 20.98
CA VAL A 6 74.89 41.55 21.08
C VAL A 6 74.53 41.68 22.56
N SER A 7 74.11 42.87 22.98
CA SER A 7 73.71 43.15 24.36
C SER A 7 72.18 43.13 24.47
N ILE A 8 71.64 42.26 25.32
CA ILE A 8 70.20 42.06 25.52
C ILE A 8 69.84 42.56 26.91
N GLU A 9 69.07 43.64 26.96
CA GLU A 9 68.60 44.24 28.22
C GLU A 9 67.15 43.79 28.50
N ARG A 10 66.86 43.43 29.75
CA ARG A 10 65.50 43.01 30.15
C ARG A 10 65.16 43.44 31.58
N PRO A 11 63.87 43.63 31.92
CA PRO A 11 63.47 43.88 33.31
C PRO A 11 63.90 42.74 34.24
N GLY A 12 64.53 43.08 35.36
CA GLY A 12 64.81 42.11 36.43
C GLY A 12 63.53 41.69 37.18
N LYS A 13 63.66 40.75 38.12
CA LYS A 13 62.57 40.34 39.03
C LYS A 13 62.05 41.49 39.91
N PHE A 14 62.80 42.59 40.00
CA PHE A 14 62.39 43.85 40.61
C PHE A 14 62.56 44.96 39.55
N VAL A 15 61.55 45.81 39.41
CA VAL A 15 61.38 46.74 38.26
C VAL A 15 62.51 47.79 38.16
N SER A 16 63.28 48.01 39.22
CA SER A 16 64.32 49.05 39.33
C SER A 16 65.73 48.62 38.90
N LEU A 17 65.96 47.37 38.48
CA LEU A 17 67.27 46.90 38.00
C LEU A 17 67.11 46.06 36.72
N PRO A 18 67.61 46.52 35.55
CA PRO A 18 67.66 45.71 34.35
C PRO A 18 68.75 44.64 34.45
N ILE A 19 68.50 43.49 33.86
CA ILE A 19 69.48 42.43 33.65
C ILE A 19 69.99 42.56 32.22
N VAL A 20 71.29 42.78 32.04
CA VAL A 20 71.94 42.81 30.74
C VAL A 20 72.65 41.48 30.49
N VAL A 21 72.23 40.75 29.46
CA VAL A 21 72.88 39.54 28.97
C VAL A 21 73.70 39.93 27.74
N ASN A 22 75.02 39.89 27.87
CA ASN A 22 75.95 40.15 26.77
C ASN A 22 76.33 38.84 26.09
N VAL A 23 76.12 38.77 24.76
CA VAL A 23 76.45 37.62 23.92
C VAL A 23 77.47 38.06 22.86
N THR A 24 78.71 37.61 22.99
CA THR A 24 79.74 37.84 21.97
C THR A 24 79.60 36.77 20.88
N VAL A 25 79.23 37.16 19.66
CA VAL A 25 79.33 36.31 18.47
C VAL A 25 80.68 36.59 17.82
N THR A 26 81.42 35.54 17.45
CA THR A 26 82.73 35.65 16.79
C THR A 26 82.67 35.09 15.38
N PHE A 27 83.52 35.64 14.52
CA PHE A 27 83.67 35.33 13.10
C PHE A 27 85.17 35.21 12.77
N ASP A 28 85.49 34.43 11.74
CA ASP A 28 86.85 34.38 11.19
C ASP A 28 87.25 35.75 10.60
N ASP A 29 88.54 35.97 10.28
CA ASP A 29 89.03 37.30 9.88
C ASP A 29 88.40 37.84 8.59
N ASN A 30 88.01 36.94 7.69
CA ASN A 30 87.41 37.25 6.39
C ASN A 30 86.19 36.33 6.13
N PRO A 31 85.05 36.53 6.83
CA PRO A 31 83.93 35.58 6.82
C PRO A 31 83.18 35.53 5.47
N PHE A 32 83.47 36.50 4.58
CA PHE A 32 82.95 36.60 3.21
C PHE A 32 83.98 36.21 2.14
N GLU A 33 85.12 35.61 2.52
CA GLU A 33 86.21 35.27 1.57
C GLU A 33 85.76 34.42 0.38
N PHE A 34 84.80 33.53 0.63
CA PHE A 34 84.29 32.54 -0.32
C PHE A 34 83.01 32.97 -1.07
N LEU A 35 82.63 34.25 -0.95
CA LEU A 35 81.71 34.92 -1.87
C LEU A 35 82.50 35.52 -3.04
N ASP A 36 81.93 35.49 -4.25
CA ASP A 36 82.54 36.16 -5.40
C ASP A 36 82.40 37.70 -5.22
N GLU A 37 83.37 38.49 -5.73
CA GLU A 37 83.53 39.93 -5.40
C GLU A 37 82.30 40.83 -5.63
N ARG A 38 81.32 40.38 -6.41
CA ARG A 38 80.08 41.14 -6.68
C ARG A 38 79.00 40.95 -5.61
N ASP A 39 79.10 39.86 -4.86
CA ASP A 39 78.13 39.40 -3.88
C ASP A 39 78.64 39.59 -2.44
N LYS A 40 79.88 40.09 -2.28
CA LYS A 40 80.41 40.55 -0.99
C LYS A 40 79.63 41.81 -0.53
N PRO A 41 79.22 41.89 0.74
CA PRO A 41 78.46 43.03 1.24
C PRO A 41 79.25 44.35 1.15
N VAL A 42 78.58 45.42 0.72
CA VAL A 42 79.18 46.77 0.56
C VAL A 42 79.60 47.36 1.90
N ASP A 43 78.90 47.03 2.99
CA ASP A 43 79.32 47.24 4.37
C ASP A 43 79.40 45.87 5.08
N PRO A 44 80.59 45.23 5.08
CA PRO A 44 80.79 43.95 5.76
C PRO A 44 80.57 44.00 7.28
N THR A 45 80.57 45.18 7.90
CA THR A 45 80.40 45.31 9.36
C THR A 45 78.93 45.18 9.72
N LYS A 46 78.05 45.95 9.06
CA LYS A 46 76.60 45.85 9.25
C LYS A 46 76.03 44.48 8.89
N GLU A 47 76.57 43.84 7.86
CA GLU A 47 76.13 42.49 7.49
C GLU A 47 76.45 41.48 8.60
N LEU A 48 77.64 41.57 9.21
CA LEU A 48 78.01 40.73 10.37
C LEU A 48 77.21 41.06 11.63
N GLU A 49 76.86 42.32 11.86
CA GLU A 49 75.95 42.72 12.95
C GLU A 49 74.54 42.14 12.76
N SER A 50 74.00 42.20 11.55
CA SER A 50 72.70 41.62 11.18
C SER A 50 72.70 40.09 11.35
N ILE A 51 73.75 39.41 10.86
CA ILE A 51 73.94 37.97 10.99
C ILE A 51 74.06 37.57 12.47
N ALA A 52 74.85 38.29 13.27
CA ALA A 52 75.00 38.04 14.70
C ALA A 52 73.65 38.18 15.45
N GLN A 53 72.89 39.25 15.17
CA GLN A 53 71.57 39.46 15.76
C GLN A 53 70.58 38.35 15.37
N SER A 54 70.58 37.93 14.10
CA SER A 54 69.71 36.86 13.61
C SER A 54 70.02 35.50 14.25
N ILE A 55 71.31 35.14 14.37
CA ILE A 55 71.77 33.93 15.05
C ILE A 55 71.34 33.92 16.53
N VAL A 56 71.55 35.03 17.24
CA VAL A 56 71.17 35.15 18.65
C VAL A 56 69.64 35.09 18.83
N ALA A 57 68.87 35.74 17.96
CA ALA A 57 67.41 35.67 17.98
C ALA A 57 66.89 34.25 17.68
N GLN A 58 67.49 33.52 16.73
CA GLN A 58 67.14 32.14 16.45
C GLN A 58 67.43 31.23 17.66
N GLN A 59 68.57 31.42 18.34
CA GLN A 59 68.94 30.58 19.49
C GLN A 59 68.22 30.92 20.80
N ILE A 60 67.57 32.08 20.89
CA ILE A 60 66.57 32.36 21.92
C ILE A 60 65.25 31.65 21.60
N ASN A 61 64.83 31.66 20.32
CA ASN A 61 63.59 31.02 19.88
C ASN A 61 63.64 29.47 19.89
N SER A 62 64.82 28.85 19.73
CA SER A 62 65.03 27.41 19.92
C SER A 62 65.02 26.99 21.40
N GLY A 63 65.26 27.93 22.31
CA GLY A 63 65.44 27.68 23.74
C GLY A 63 66.85 27.22 24.13
N GLU A 64 67.81 27.21 23.20
CA GLU A 64 69.20 26.84 23.48
C GLU A 64 69.94 27.92 24.29
N LEU A 65 69.72 29.21 24.01
CA LEU A 65 70.29 30.32 24.77
C LEU A 65 69.40 30.71 25.97
N LYS A 66 69.89 30.45 27.19
CA LYS A 66 69.16 30.76 28.43
C LYS A 66 69.49 32.16 28.92
N LEU A 67 68.57 33.10 28.69
CA LEU A 67 68.62 34.53 29.08
C LEU A 67 68.71 34.82 30.60
N TYR A 68 69.07 33.87 31.45
CA TYR A 68 69.02 34.00 32.92
C TYR A 68 70.38 34.14 33.59
N ASP A 69 71.47 33.73 32.94
CA ASP A 69 72.83 33.83 33.47
C ASP A 69 73.59 34.99 32.79
N GLY A 70 74.54 35.59 33.52
CA GLY A 70 75.33 36.74 33.04
C GLY A 70 76.46 36.33 32.09
N GLN A 71 76.72 37.16 31.08
CA GLN A 71 77.81 37.02 30.08
C GLN A 71 78.02 35.60 29.52
N GLN A 72 77.21 35.23 28.52
CA GLN A 72 77.39 33.98 27.77
C GLN A 72 78.18 34.24 26.48
N GLU A 73 79.42 33.79 26.39
CA GLU A 73 80.25 33.92 25.19
C GLU A 73 79.88 32.84 24.16
N LEU A 74 79.06 33.19 23.16
CA LEU A 74 78.63 32.25 22.12
C LEU A 74 79.68 32.17 21.00
N ARG A 75 80.71 31.34 21.20
CA ARG A 75 81.66 31.03 20.13
C ARG A 75 80.96 30.22 19.03
N THR A 76 81.21 30.63 17.80
CA THR A 76 80.61 30.11 16.58
C THR A 76 81.62 30.31 15.47
N HIS A 77 81.72 29.36 14.54
CA HIS A 77 82.39 29.60 13.26
C HIS A 77 81.32 29.71 12.16
N VAL A 78 81.33 30.82 11.41
CA VAL A 78 80.37 31.07 10.34
C VAL A 78 81.14 31.20 9.01
N LEU A 79 81.21 30.10 8.27
CA LEU A 79 81.79 30.05 6.94
C LEU A 79 80.70 30.26 5.88
N ILE A 80 80.69 31.43 5.23
CA ILE A 80 79.75 31.76 4.17
C ILE A 80 80.40 31.42 2.81
N SER A 81 80.12 30.22 2.29
CA SER A 81 80.73 29.68 1.08
C SER A 81 79.69 29.30 0.03
N GLY A 82 79.73 29.96 -1.14
CA GLY A 82 78.81 29.68 -2.25
C GLY A 82 79.11 28.41 -3.05
N LYS A 83 80.12 27.61 -2.68
CA LYS A 83 80.70 26.55 -3.54
C LYS A 83 80.58 25.12 -2.97
N LYS A 84 79.68 24.89 -2.01
CA LYS A 84 79.13 23.58 -1.63
C LYS A 84 77.63 23.68 -1.35
N GLU A 85 76.88 22.66 -1.74
CA GLU A 85 75.46 22.57 -1.39
C GLU A 85 75.28 22.43 0.13
N GLY A 86 74.40 23.25 0.72
CA GLY A 86 74.01 23.16 2.13
C GLY A 86 74.96 23.78 3.15
N ALA A 87 76.03 24.46 2.73
CA ALA A 87 77.07 24.99 3.62
C ALA A 87 76.76 26.40 4.19
N PHE A 88 75.62 26.56 4.86
CA PHE A 88 75.52 27.43 6.05
C PHE A 88 75.65 26.51 7.27
N GLN A 89 76.84 25.93 7.45
CA GLN A 89 77.12 25.11 8.63
C GLN A 89 77.55 26.04 9.76
N VAL A 90 76.67 26.18 10.75
CA VAL A 90 76.90 27.00 11.94
C VAL A 90 77.00 26.04 13.12
N ASP A 91 78.23 25.61 13.41
CA ASP A 91 78.51 24.71 14.53
C ASP A 91 78.61 25.53 15.83
N TYR A 92 77.73 25.24 16.78
CA TYR A 92 77.66 25.91 18.08
C TYR A 92 78.31 25.06 19.19
N THR A 93 79.03 25.71 20.11
CA THR A 93 79.44 25.08 21.37
C THR A 93 78.95 25.92 22.55
N VAL A 94 77.97 25.41 23.29
CA VAL A 94 77.52 26.00 24.56
C VAL A 94 78.44 25.49 25.67
N SER A 95 79.15 26.40 26.32
CA SER A 95 80.07 26.08 27.42
C SER A 95 79.35 25.92 28.75
N ASP A 96 78.64 24.81 28.93
CA ASP A 96 78.85 23.94 30.11
C ASP A 96 78.10 22.61 30.01
N GLY A 97 78.60 21.60 30.72
CA GLY A 97 78.31 20.19 30.41
C GLY A 97 77.33 19.46 31.34
N ILE A 98 76.86 18.32 30.80
CA ILE A 98 76.35 17.13 31.52
C ILE A 98 75.06 17.32 32.35
N LEU A 99 73.94 16.73 31.89
CA LEU A 99 73.30 15.59 32.57
C LEU A 99 72.09 15.01 31.80
N ARG A 100 71.86 13.71 31.95
CA ARG A 100 70.65 13.01 31.49
C ARG A 100 69.48 13.33 32.44
N HIS A 101 68.23 13.31 31.95
CA HIS A 101 67.23 12.28 32.28
C HIS A 101 65.83 12.56 31.67
N ASN A 102 65.20 11.50 31.16
CA ASN A 102 63.77 11.21 31.11
C ASN A 102 62.75 12.37 30.93
N ILE A 103 62.54 12.82 29.69
CA ILE A 103 61.20 13.19 29.19
C ILE A 103 61.06 12.54 27.79
N PRO A 104 59.96 11.80 27.48
CA PRO A 104 59.75 11.27 26.14
C PRO A 104 59.43 12.41 25.16
N PRO A 105 59.99 12.43 23.94
CA PRO A 105 59.62 13.42 22.94
C PRO A 105 58.17 13.19 22.51
N VAL A 106 57.30 14.16 22.79
CA VAL A 106 55.94 14.20 22.24
C VAL A 106 56.05 14.37 20.72
N GLU A 107 55.41 13.48 19.95
CA GLU A 107 55.52 13.52 18.49
C GLU A 107 55.00 14.85 17.92
N PRO A 108 55.80 15.60 17.13
CA PRO A 108 55.40 16.93 16.61
C PRO A 108 54.22 16.94 15.63
N ASN A 109 53.67 15.77 15.29
CA ASN A 109 52.68 15.58 14.23
C ASN A 109 51.22 15.57 14.68
N THR A 110 50.93 15.96 15.94
CA THR A 110 49.56 16.31 16.36
C THR A 110 49.41 17.82 16.44
N SER A 111 48.40 18.38 15.76
CA SER A 111 48.15 19.83 15.67
C SER A 111 47.93 20.51 17.02
N LEU A 112 47.54 19.74 18.04
CA LEU A 112 47.33 20.21 19.40
C LEU A 112 48.63 20.59 20.14
N GLY A 113 49.77 19.99 19.79
CA GLY A 113 51.05 20.24 20.48
C GLY A 113 51.67 21.60 20.15
N LYS A 114 51.38 22.14 18.95
CA LYS A 114 52.04 23.34 18.42
C LYS A 114 51.47 24.63 18.98
N SER A 115 50.14 24.78 18.95
CA SER A 115 49.46 26.00 19.39
C SER A 115 49.59 26.30 20.89
N ILE A 116 49.70 25.25 21.73
CA ILE A 116 49.88 25.39 23.18
C ILE A 116 51.25 26.00 23.51
N LEU A 117 52.31 25.64 22.77
CA LEU A 117 53.65 26.19 22.96
C LEU A 117 53.76 27.63 22.44
N GLU A 118 53.22 27.89 21.24
CA GLU A 118 53.20 29.22 20.61
C GLU A 118 52.45 30.24 21.50
N SER A 119 51.24 29.89 21.98
CA SER A 119 50.43 30.76 22.85
C SER A 119 51.12 31.09 24.19
N ALA A 120 51.93 30.17 24.72
CA ALA A 120 52.62 30.34 26.01
C ALA A 120 53.87 31.23 25.90
N LEU A 121 54.40 31.43 24.69
CA LEU A 121 55.57 32.27 24.42
C LEU A 121 55.18 33.72 24.08
N GLU A 122 54.14 33.94 23.27
CA GLU A 122 53.69 35.29 22.89
C GLU A 122 53.34 36.16 24.12
N GLN A 123 52.68 35.59 25.13
CA GLN A 123 52.27 36.32 26.34
C GLN A 123 53.43 36.76 27.26
N LYS A 124 54.68 36.34 27.01
CA LYS A 124 55.82 36.61 27.90
C LYS A 124 56.91 37.52 27.32
N TYR A 125 56.91 37.77 26.01
CA TYR A 125 57.99 38.51 25.34
C TYR A 125 57.61 39.91 24.82
N THR A 126 56.38 40.36 25.04
CA THR A 126 55.84 41.63 24.50
C THR A 126 56.44 42.93 25.10
N ALA A 127 57.45 42.83 25.97
CA ALA A 127 57.95 43.94 26.79
C ALA A 127 59.48 43.93 27.04
N ALA A 128 60.29 43.46 26.09
CA ALA A 128 61.75 43.58 26.12
C ALA A 128 62.26 44.72 25.21
N GLN A 129 63.35 45.40 25.60
CA GLN A 129 63.99 46.47 24.83
C GLN A 129 65.50 46.28 24.87
N CYS A 130 66.18 46.38 23.72
CA CYS A 130 67.63 46.15 23.65
C CYS A 130 68.39 47.45 23.31
N LYS A 131 69.62 47.55 23.82
CA LYS A 131 70.66 48.48 23.38
C LYS A 131 71.81 47.67 22.78
N VAL A 132 72.22 47.98 21.55
CA VAL A 132 73.46 47.43 20.96
C VAL A 132 74.59 48.43 21.16
N LYS A 133 75.82 47.95 21.42
CA LYS A 133 77.02 48.77 21.43
C LYS A 133 78.17 48.07 20.70
N SER A 134 78.63 48.69 19.62
CA SER A 134 79.90 48.34 18.98
C SER A 134 81.08 48.81 19.85
N THR A 135 82.20 48.09 19.80
CA THR A 135 83.47 48.50 20.41
C THR A 135 84.23 49.57 19.59
N TYR A 136 83.71 49.96 18.42
CA TYR A 136 84.35 50.93 17.52
C TYR A 136 83.40 52.09 17.14
N GLY A 137 83.28 53.09 18.02
CA GLY A 137 82.82 54.44 17.67
C GLY A 137 81.30 54.69 17.63
N GLU A 138 80.82 55.40 18.65
CA GLU A 138 79.63 56.28 18.67
C GLU A 138 78.45 55.99 17.73
N LEU A 139 77.53 55.12 18.18
CA LEU A 139 76.08 55.29 17.97
C LEU A 139 75.31 54.59 19.11
N GLU A 140 74.58 55.34 19.93
CA GLU A 140 73.64 54.80 20.95
C GLU A 140 72.19 54.98 20.49
N GLU A 141 71.68 54.06 19.66
CA GLU A 141 70.24 53.94 19.43
C GLU A 141 69.62 52.83 20.31
N GLN A 142 68.53 53.15 20.99
CA GLN A 142 67.64 52.15 21.58
C GLN A 142 66.68 51.66 20.49
N GLN A 143 66.67 50.37 20.21
CA GLN A 143 65.71 49.77 19.28
C GLN A 143 64.81 48.76 19.99
N THR A 144 63.50 48.99 19.90
CA THR A 144 62.48 48.08 20.44
C THR A 144 62.16 47.02 19.39
N TRP A 145 62.64 45.79 19.59
CA TRP A 145 62.33 44.69 18.70
C TRP A 145 60.86 44.27 18.79
N LYS A 146 60.22 44.12 17.63
CA LYS A 146 59.18 43.11 17.43
C LYS A 146 59.82 41.92 16.73
N LEU A 147 59.23 40.73 16.86
CA LEU A 147 59.71 39.52 16.16
C LEU A 147 59.92 39.83 14.66
N PRO A 148 61.10 39.52 14.09
CA PRO A 148 61.38 39.83 12.70
C PRO A 148 60.49 38.96 11.80
N VAL A 149 59.57 39.60 11.09
CA VAL A 149 58.86 38.97 9.98
C VAL A 149 59.90 38.67 8.90
N ILE A 150 60.19 37.40 8.66
CA ILE A 150 61.04 36.97 7.53
C ILE A 150 60.43 37.60 6.26
N PRO A 151 61.15 38.48 5.54
CA PRO A 151 60.59 39.14 4.38
C PRO A 151 60.03 38.11 3.40
N GLU A 152 58.81 38.33 2.91
CA GLU A 152 58.06 37.31 2.16
C GLU A 152 58.83 36.85 0.90
N ALA A 153 59.64 37.75 0.33
CA ALA A 153 60.58 37.43 -0.75
C ALA A 153 61.62 36.38 -0.36
N ILE A 154 62.21 36.46 0.85
CA ILE A 154 63.20 35.50 1.37
C ILE A 154 62.53 34.18 1.75
N SER A 155 61.37 34.22 2.40
CA SER A 155 60.59 33.00 2.68
C SER A 155 60.24 32.23 1.40
N ASN A 156 59.72 32.95 0.38
CA ASN A 156 59.47 32.39 -0.94
C ASN A 156 60.75 32.01 -1.73
N LEU A 157 61.92 32.54 -1.37
CA LEU A 157 63.20 32.10 -1.94
C LEU A 157 63.61 30.76 -1.30
N MET A 158 63.65 30.69 0.02
CA MET A 158 63.97 29.48 0.79
C MET A 158 63.02 28.33 0.46
N GLN A 159 61.73 28.59 0.28
CA GLN A 159 60.77 27.55 -0.10
C GLN A 159 60.98 27.08 -1.55
N ARG A 160 61.20 28.00 -2.50
CA ARG A 160 61.57 27.62 -3.88
C ARG A 160 62.89 26.87 -3.94
N ASP A 161 63.91 27.27 -3.20
CA ASP A 161 65.20 26.58 -3.21
C ASP A 161 65.18 25.27 -2.40
N LYS A 162 64.24 25.08 -1.46
CA LYS A 162 63.95 23.78 -0.84
C LYS A 162 63.22 22.83 -1.79
N GLU A 163 62.26 23.32 -2.56
CA GLU A 163 61.61 22.57 -3.64
C GLU A 163 62.61 22.25 -4.77
N ARG A 164 63.48 23.19 -5.12
CA ARG A 164 64.59 23.02 -6.06
C ARG A 164 65.64 22.04 -5.54
N ALA A 165 65.98 22.07 -4.25
CA ALA A 165 66.89 21.10 -3.66
C ALA A 165 66.27 19.69 -3.63
N ALA A 166 64.98 19.56 -3.33
CA ALA A 166 64.26 18.28 -3.43
C ALA A 166 64.20 17.77 -4.88
N LYS A 167 63.99 18.66 -5.86
CA LYS A 167 64.02 18.36 -7.29
C LYS A 167 65.44 17.97 -7.76
N ASN A 168 66.46 18.77 -7.45
CA ASN A 168 67.87 18.52 -7.77
C ASN A 168 68.39 17.24 -7.09
N LYS A 169 67.88 16.90 -5.89
CA LYS A 169 68.15 15.60 -5.26
C LYS A 169 67.51 14.47 -6.06
N LYS A 170 66.21 14.57 -6.39
CA LYS A 170 65.53 13.56 -7.21
C LYS A 170 66.21 13.39 -8.58
N GLU A 171 66.66 14.47 -9.20
CA GLU A 171 67.40 14.46 -10.47
C GLU A 171 68.78 13.80 -10.33
N ARG A 172 69.46 13.96 -9.18
CA ARG A 172 70.70 13.22 -8.89
C ARG A 172 70.47 11.77 -8.50
N ASP A 173 69.43 11.44 -7.74
CA ASP A 173 69.05 10.06 -7.41
C ASP A 173 68.67 9.29 -8.70
N LEU A 174 68.05 9.98 -9.69
CA LEU A 174 67.76 9.45 -11.03
C LEU A 174 69.01 9.38 -11.92
N ALA A 175 69.88 10.38 -11.92
CA ALA A 175 71.16 10.32 -12.64
C ALA A 175 72.04 9.17 -12.11
N GLN A 176 72.09 8.98 -10.79
CA GLN A 176 72.76 7.86 -10.14
C GLN A 176 72.10 6.52 -10.48
N GLU A 177 70.76 6.44 -10.56
CA GLU A 177 70.07 5.22 -11.02
C GLU A 177 70.39 4.88 -12.49
N LYS A 178 70.53 5.88 -13.35
CA LYS A 178 70.92 5.75 -14.77
C LYS A 178 72.38 5.35 -14.95
N GLU A 179 73.31 5.92 -14.18
CA GLU A 179 74.71 5.50 -14.15
C GLU A 179 74.89 4.10 -13.53
N ASP A 180 74.19 3.81 -12.42
CA ASP A 180 74.13 2.48 -11.82
C ASP A 180 73.61 1.44 -12.83
N PHE A 181 72.55 1.75 -13.57
CA PHE A 181 72.03 0.87 -14.61
C PHE A 181 73.08 0.59 -15.70
N LEU A 182 73.68 1.63 -16.27
CA LEU A 182 74.65 1.48 -17.35
C LEU A 182 75.91 0.73 -16.89
N ALA A 183 76.38 0.91 -15.65
CA ALA A 183 77.51 0.18 -15.11
C ALA A 183 77.14 -1.25 -14.65
N LYS A 184 76.16 -1.39 -13.75
CA LYS A 184 75.90 -2.60 -12.94
C LYS A 184 74.72 -3.43 -13.43
N GLY A 185 73.86 -2.89 -14.29
CA GLY A 185 72.60 -3.51 -14.73
C GLY A 185 71.38 -3.02 -13.93
N PRO A 186 70.15 -3.41 -14.32
CA PRO A 186 68.92 -2.87 -13.76
C PRO A 186 68.69 -3.35 -12.31
N ARG A 187 68.22 -2.46 -11.43
CA ARG A 187 67.94 -2.76 -10.01
C ARG A 187 66.94 -3.90 -9.79
N LYS A 188 66.01 -4.08 -10.72
CA LYS A 188 65.21 -5.31 -10.87
C LYS A 188 65.14 -5.64 -12.36
N PHE A 189 65.47 -6.87 -12.74
CA PHE A 189 65.25 -7.38 -14.09
C PHE A 189 63.75 -7.72 -14.30
N PRO A 190 63.15 -7.48 -15.48
CA PRO A 190 61.77 -7.85 -15.74
C PRO A 190 61.56 -9.37 -15.72
N ASP A 191 60.50 -9.81 -15.05
CA ASP A 191 60.09 -11.22 -15.06
C ASP A 191 59.50 -11.59 -16.44
N ALA A 192 59.75 -12.81 -16.92
CA ALA A 192 59.19 -13.28 -18.18
C ALA A 192 57.67 -13.48 -18.06
N VAL A 193 56.91 -13.04 -19.08
CA VAL A 193 55.45 -13.05 -19.04
C VAL A 193 54.93 -14.45 -19.36
N ALA A 194 54.05 -14.97 -18.51
CA ALA A 194 53.34 -16.22 -18.78
C ALA A 194 52.35 -16.05 -19.95
N PHE A 195 52.28 -17.06 -20.82
CA PHE A 195 51.25 -17.10 -21.86
C PHE A 195 49.84 -17.20 -21.22
N PRO A 196 48.79 -16.66 -21.88
CA PRO A 196 47.40 -16.88 -21.49
C PRO A 196 47.09 -18.35 -21.19
N ALA A 197 46.46 -18.61 -20.05
CA ALA A 197 46.43 -19.95 -19.45
C ALA A 197 45.48 -20.96 -20.14
N ALA A 198 44.44 -20.49 -20.83
CA ALA A 198 43.48 -21.32 -21.57
C ALA A 198 42.68 -20.47 -22.57
N ILE A 199 42.05 -21.10 -23.56
CA ILE A 199 41.04 -20.46 -24.40
C ILE A 199 39.75 -20.26 -23.59
N LYS A 200 39.14 -19.08 -23.71
CA LYS A 200 37.83 -18.82 -23.09
C LYS A 200 36.73 -19.51 -23.88
N MET A 201 36.16 -20.59 -23.32
CA MET A 201 35.02 -21.29 -23.91
C MET A 201 33.68 -20.80 -23.35
N ILE A 202 32.69 -20.69 -24.22
CA ILE A 202 31.27 -20.39 -23.96
C ILE A 202 30.46 -21.60 -24.45
N LYS A 203 29.57 -22.13 -23.61
CA LYS A 203 28.64 -23.19 -24.01
C LYS A 203 27.39 -22.60 -24.64
N LYS A 204 26.67 -23.42 -25.41
CA LYS A 204 25.31 -23.13 -25.88
C LYS A 204 24.36 -22.68 -24.74
N GLU A 205 24.48 -23.30 -23.56
CA GLU A 205 23.71 -22.95 -22.35
C GLU A 205 24.01 -21.55 -21.79
N ASP A 206 25.20 -21.01 -22.06
CA ASP A 206 25.68 -19.73 -21.54
C ASP A 206 25.44 -18.57 -22.54
N VAL A 207 24.73 -18.83 -23.65
CA VAL A 207 24.43 -17.84 -24.69
C VAL A 207 23.18 -17.02 -24.32
N TYR A 208 23.34 -15.70 -24.24
CA TYR A 208 22.19 -14.80 -24.19
C TYR A 208 21.66 -14.51 -25.61
N LEU A 209 20.40 -14.86 -25.86
CA LEU A 209 19.80 -14.88 -27.20
C LEU A 209 19.83 -13.51 -27.90
N GLU A 210 19.44 -12.45 -27.18
CA GLU A 210 19.35 -11.11 -27.78
C GLU A 210 20.73 -10.59 -28.20
N ASP A 211 21.77 -10.79 -27.38
CA ASP A 211 23.15 -10.43 -27.74
C ASP A 211 23.68 -11.27 -28.90
N ALA A 212 23.32 -12.56 -28.97
CA ALA A 212 23.69 -13.44 -30.08
C ALA A 212 23.05 -12.99 -31.40
N VAL A 213 21.73 -12.74 -31.40
CA VAL A 213 21.00 -12.19 -32.55
C VAL A 213 21.58 -10.84 -32.95
N LYS A 214 21.80 -9.92 -32.00
CA LYS A 214 22.32 -8.57 -32.24
C LYS A 214 23.73 -8.57 -32.83
N LYS A 215 24.65 -9.38 -32.30
CA LYS A 215 26.00 -9.54 -32.86
C LYS A 215 25.99 -10.16 -34.26
N MET A 216 25.28 -11.27 -34.45
CA MET A 216 25.27 -11.95 -35.77
C MET A 216 24.56 -11.09 -36.83
N ASN A 217 23.51 -10.36 -36.46
CA ASN A 217 22.86 -9.39 -37.36
C ASN A 217 23.77 -8.18 -37.67
N ALA A 218 24.61 -7.73 -36.74
CA ALA A 218 25.62 -6.71 -37.02
C ALA A 218 26.69 -7.18 -38.02
N SER A 219 27.11 -8.46 -37.93
CA SER A 219 28.14 -9.03 -38.84
C SER A 219 27.62 -9.39 -40.24
N TYR A 220 26.33 -9.71 -40.40
CA TYR A 220 25.74 -10.16 -41.69
C TYR A 220 24.67 -9.21 -42.27
N GLY A 221 24.27 -8.20 -41.52
CA GLY A 221 23.22 -7.25 -41.88
C GLY A 221 21.81 -7.87 -41.91
N THR A 222 20.85 -7.04 -42.27
CA THR A 222 19.41 -7.34 -42.29
C THR A 222 18.99 -8.48 -43.22
N LYS A 223 19.88 -8.94 -44.11
CA LYS A 223 19.67 -10.13 -44.96
C LYS A 223 19.67 -11.45 -44.18
N SER A 224 20.14 -11.45 -42.93
CA SER A 224 20.29 -12.65 -42.10
C SER A 224 18.96 -13.32 -41.69
N LEU A 225 17.82 -12.62 -41.78
CA LEU A 225 16.51 -13.01 -41.21
C LEU A 225 16.49 -13.27 -39.68
N LEU A 226 17.63 -13.22 -38.97
CA LEU A 226 17.72 -13.49 -37.53
C LEU A 226 16.84 -12.54 -36.69
N GLU A 227 17.03 -11.24 -36.86
CA GLU A 227 16.28 -10.19 -36.18
C GLU A 227 14.78 -10.19 -36.57
N PRO A 228 14.40 -10.26 -37.86
CA PRO A 228 13.02 -10.48 -38.26
C PRO A 228 12.36 -11.69 -37.58
N THR A 229 12.97 -12.88 -37.60
CA THR A 229 12.41 -14.10 -37.02
C THR A 229 12.22 -13.97 -35.51
N HIS A 230 13.22 -13.42 -34.81
CA HIS A 230 13.12 -13.13 -33.37
C HIS A 230 11.96 -12.17 -33.06
N ASN A 231 11.85 -11.06 -33.80
CA ASN A 231 10.81 -10.07 -33.60
C ASN A 231 9.41 -10.64 -33.88
N GLN A 232 9.28 -11.52 -34.89
CA GLN A 232 8.03 -12.21 -35.19
C GLN A 232 7.62 -13.18 -34.06
N ILE A 233 8.57 -13.92 -33.46
CA ILE A 233 8.31 -14.75 -32.27
C ILE A 233 7.77 -13.89 -31.13
N VAL A 234 8.42 -12.76 -30.81
CA VAL A 234 8.02 -11.85 -29.72
C VAL A 234 6.64 -11.23 -29.95
N ILE A 235 6.33 -10.80 -31.18
CA ILE A 235 5.01 -10.25 -31.54
C ILE A 235 3.90 -11.30 -31.34
N ILE A 236 4.15 -12.54 -31.76
CA ILE A 236 3.19 -13.64 -31.65
C ILE A 236 3.02 -14.09 -30.19
N GLU A 237 4.09 -14.08 -29.39
CA GLU A 237 4.05 -14.36 -27.95
C GLU A 237 3.16 -13.37 -27.19
N GLN A 238 3.36 -12.07 -27.42
CA GLN A 238 2.52 -11.00 -26.84
C GLN A 238 1.05 -11.09 -27.29
N ALA A 239 0.81 -11.48 -28.55
CA ALA A 239 -0.54 -11.61 -29.08
C ALA A 239 -1.30 -12.82 -28.48
N ILE A 240 -0.61 -13.94 -28.25
CA ILE A 240 -1.17 -15.11 -27.56
C ILE A 240 -1.46 -14.78 -26.08
N GLU A 241 -0.55 -14.10 -25.38
CA GLU A 241 -0.82 -13.61 -24.02
C GLU A 241 -2.04 -12.69 -23.95
N GLY A 242 -2.21 -11.81 -24.94
CA GLY A 242 -3.40 -10.95 -25.08
C GLY A 242 -4.71 -11.74 -25.22
N LEU A 243 -4.68 -12.90 -25.89
CA LEU A 243 -5.82 -13.82 -25.98
C LEU A 243 -6.06 -14.56 -24.66
N GLU A 244 -5.02 -15.13 -24.05
CA GLU A 244 -5.10 -15.84 -22.77
C GLU A 244 -5.69 -14.94 -21.65
N GLN A 245 -5.27 -13.67 -21.58
CA GLN A 245 -5.82 -12.70 -20.62
C GLN A 245 -7.30 -12.37 -20.88
N GLN A 246 -7.70 -12.21 -22.15
CA GLN A 246 -9.11 -11.93 -22.50
C GLN A 246 -10.02 -13.15 -22.27
N LEU A 247 -9.51 -14.36 -22.52
CA LEU A 247 -10.17 -15.62 -22.22
C LEU A 247 -10.30 -15.86 -20.70
N SER A 248 -9.28 -15.48 -19.91
CA SER A 248 -9.34 -15.49 -18.45
C SER A 248 -10.41 -14.53 -17.90
N LYS A 249 -10.56 -13.34 -18.51
CA LYS A 249 -11.67 -12.41 -18.20
C LYS A 249 -13.04 -13.01 -18.56
N LEU A 250 -13.16 -13.68 -19.72
CA LEU A 250 -14.39 -14.37 -20.12
C LEU A 250 -14.79 -15.46 -19.10
N LYS A 251 -13.84 -16.31 -18.70
CA LYS A 251 -14.03 -17.34 -17.65
C LYS A 251 -14.56 -16.76 -16.35
N LYS A 252 -13.96 -15.66 -15.85
CA LYS A 252 -14.37 -15.03 -14.59
C LYS A 252 -15.80 -14.48 -14.66
N ARG A 253 -16.17 -13.83 -15.77
CA ARG A 253 -17.55 -13.37 -16.01
C ARG A 253 -18.54 -14.53 -16.11
N GLU A 254 -18.21 -15.60 -16.83
CA GLU A 254 -19.07 -16.79 -16.93
C GLU A 254 -19.32 -17.42 -15.56
N ILE A 255 -18.28 -17.52 -14.71
CA ILE A 255 -18.40 -18.02 -13.33
C ILE A 255 -19.31 -17.10 -12.50
N ALA A 256 -19.11 -15.77 -12.54
CA ALA A 256 -19.93 -14.82 -11.79
C ALA A 256 -21.40 -14.83 -12.24
N LEU A 257 -21.67 -14.98 -13.54
CA LEU A 257 -23.02 -15.16 -14.09
C LEU A 257 -23.64 -16.47 -13.60
N ASN A 258 -22.91 -17.58 -13.66
CA ASN A 258 -23.39 -18.88 -13.17
C ASN A 258 -23.67 -18.83 -11.64
N GLU A 259 -22.86 -18.11 -10.87
CA GLU A 259 -23.07 -17.88 -9.43
C GLU A 259 -24.32 -17.03 -9.17
N ALA A 260 -24.51 -15.91 -9.88
CA ALA A 260 -25.70 -15.07 -9.77
C ALA A 260 -27.00 -15.79 -10.17
N ILE A 261 -26.97 -16.66 -11.19
CA ILE A 261 -28.09 -17.54 -11.57
C ILE A 261 -28.42 -18.54 -10.45
N SER A 262 -27.41 -18.98 -9.68
CA SER A 262 -27.56 -20.00 -8.63
C SER A 262 -28.08 -19.45 -7.30
N GLN A 263 -28.22 -18.12 -7.15
CA GLN A 263 -28.64 -17.49 -5.88
C GLN A 263 -30.16 -17.46 -5.67
N ASP A 264 -30.96 -17.43 -6.74
CA ASP A 264 -32.43 -17.53 -6.67
C ASP A 264 -32.91 -18.70 -7.57
N PRO A 265 -33.59 -19.74 -7.03
CA PRO A 265 -34.11 -20.86 -7.81
C PRO A 265 -35.02 -20.46 -8.99
N ARG A 266 -35.71 -19.32 -8.91
CA ARG A 266 -36.55 -18.77 -9.98
C ARG A 266 -35.70 -18.34 -11.18
N VAL A 267 -34.57 -17.68 -10.91
CA VAL A 267 -33.57 -17.28 -11.91
C VAL A 267 -32.88 -18.50 -12.50
N ALA A 268 -32.64 -19.55 -11.68
CA ALA A 268 -32.11 -20.82 -12.14
C ALA A 268 -33.05 -21.52 -13.15
N SER A 269 -34.37 -21.59 -12.87
CA SER A 269 -35.35 -22.13 -13.83
C SER A 269 -35.39 -21.28 -15.10
N PHE A 270 -35.60 -19.97 -14.98
CA PHE A 270 -35.62 -19.05 -16.13
C PHE A 270 -34.39 -19.24 -17.03
N SER A 271 -33.19 -19.36 -16.45
CA SER A 271 -31.98 -19.59 -17.22
C SER A 271 -31.89 -20.98 -17.85
N GLN A 272 -32.49 -22.01 -17.26
CA GLN A 272 -32.55 -23.36 -17.83
C GLN A 272 -33.57 -23.43 -18.98
N ASP A 273 -34.70 -22.75 -18.83
CA ASP A 273 -35.81 -22.80 -19.78
C ASP A 273 -35.57 -21.88 -20.99
N ASN A 274 -34.98 -20.69 -20.78
CA ASN A 274 -34.87 -19.64 -21.81
C ASN A 274 -33.43 -19.37 -22.28
N LEU A 275 -32.40 -19.60 -21.44
CA LEU A 275 -31.01 -19.21 -21.74
C LEU A 275 -30.06 -20.39 -21.97
N HIS A 276 -30.51 -21.64 -21.80
CA HIS A 276 -29.66 -22.84 -21.85
C HIS A 276 -28.94 -23.01 -23.20
N ALA A 277 -29.60 -22.72 -24.33
CA ALA A 277 -28.99 -22.81 -25.65
C ALA A 277 -27.78 -21.87 -25.80
N SER A 278 -27.96 -20.57 -25.51
CA SER A 278 -26.88 -19.57 -25.60
C SER A 278 -25.78 -19.77 -24.55
N ARG A 279 -26.12 -20.25 -23.34
CA ARG A 279 -25.12 -20.65 -22.33
C ARG A 279 -24.27 -21.82 -22.81
N LYS A 280 -24.88 -22.83 -23.45
CA LYS A 280 -24.18 -23.97 -24.04
C LYS A 280 -23.29 -23.55 -25.20
N GLU A 281 -23.79 -22.73 -26.14
CA GLU A 281 -23.02 -22.18 -27.25
C GLU A 281 -21.78 -21.41 -26.76
N LEU A 282 -21.96 -20.53 -25.77
CA LEU A 282 -20.86 -19.80 -25.14
C LEU A 282 -19.80 -20.73 -24.53
N GLN A 283 -20.22 -21.81 -23.85
CA GLN A 283 -19.31 -22.80 -23.26
C GLN A 283 -18.56 -23.62 -24.31
N GLU A 284 -19.21 -23.98 -25.42
CA GLU A 284 -18.60 -24.69 -26.54
C GLU A 284 -17.60 -23.78 -27.29
N THR A 285 -17.98 -22.52 -27.56
CA THR A 285 -17.08 -21.50 -28.11
C THR A 285 -15.89 -21.23 -27.20
N ARG A 286 -16.09 -21.13 -25.88
CA ARG A 286 -15.00 -20.98 -24.91
C ARG A 286 -14.05 -22.18 -24.92
N ARG A 287 -14.56 -23.41 -24.90
CA ARG A 287 -13.73 -24.63 -24.98
C ARG A 287 -12.94 -24.69 -26.30
N SER A 288 -13.55 -24.29 -27.40
CA SER A 288 -12.91 -24.18 -28.72
C SER A 288 -11.76 -23.16 -28.71
N LEU A 289 -11.99 -21.98 -28.13
CA LEU A 289 -10.96 -20.95 -27.92
C LEU A 289 -9.82 -21.44 -27.03
N GLU A 290 -10.12 -22.11 -25.91
CA GLU A 290 -9.11 -22.71 -25.01
C GLU A 290 -8.20 -23.69 -25.75
N ASN A 291 -8.78 -24.62 -26.50
CA ASN A 291 -8.01 -25.61 -27.25
C ASN A 291 -7.13 -24.96 -28.33
N LYS A 292 -7.67 -23.99 -29.08
CA LYS A 292 -6.93 -23.29 -30.14
C LYS A 292 -5.82 -22.38 -29.60
N ILE A 293 -6.07 -21.62 -28.53
CA ILE A 293 -5.06 -20.77 -27.89
C ILE A 293 -3.94 -21.64 -27.28
N SER A 294 -4.30 -22.79 -26.68
CA SER A 294 -3.31 -23.75 -26.18
C SER A 294 -2.47 -24.37 -27.31
N ALA A 295 -3.08 -24.71 -28.45
CA ALA A 295 -2.35 -25.21 -29.62
C ALA A 295 -1.37 -24.16 -30.16
N LEU A 296 -1.82 -22.91 -30.35
CA LEU A 296 -0.98 -21.79 -30.77
C LEU A 296 0.20 -21.56 -29.80
N ARG A 297 -0.02 -21.68 -28.48
CA ARG A 297 1.05 -21.57 -27.47
C ARG A 297 2.06 -22.73 -27.56
N VAL A 298 1.62 -23.95 -27.86
CA VAL A 298 2.49 -25.12 -28.08
C VAL A 298 3.31 -24.97 -29.38
N GLU A 299 2.67 -24.58 -30.48
CA GLU A 299 3.31 -24.30 -31.77
C GLU A 299 4.39 -23.21 -31.63
N LEU A 300 4.04 -22.08 -30.99
CA LEU A 300 5.01 -21.01 -30.70
C LEU A 300 6.16 -21.51 -29.83
N SER A 301 5.89 -22.30 -28.79
CA SER A 301 6.93 -22.83 -27.91
C SER A 301 7.89 -23.76 -28.65
N ALA A 302 7.39 -24.58 -29.58
CA ALA A 302 8.21 -25.42 -30.44
C ALA A 302 9.06 -24.59 -31.43
N ALA A 303 8.47 -23.57 -32.06
CA ALA A 303 9.19 -22.65 -32.95
C ALA A 303 10.28 -21.86 -32.21
N LYS A 304 9.96 -21.33 -31.02
CA LYS A 304 10.87 -20.58 -30.15
C LYS A 304 12.05 -21.43 -29.69
N ASN A 305 11.79 -22.61 -29.11
CA ASN A 305 12.86 -23.54 -28.70
C ASN A 305 13.77 -23.94 -29.88
N SER A 306 13.20 -24.16 -31.06
CA SER A 306 13.92 -24.55 -32.28
C SER A 306 14.79 -23.42 -32.85
N PHE A 307 14.29 -22.17 -32.79
CA PHE A 307 15.07 -20.97 -33.11
C PHE A 307 16.18 -20.72 -32.09
N GLU A 308 15.87 -20.78 -30.78
CA GLU A 308 16.83 -20.62 -29.68
C GLU A 308 17.96 -21.67 -29.76
N GLU A 309 17.62 -22.92 -30.08
CA GLU A 309 18.57 -24.01 -30.30
C GLU A 309 19.56 -23.71 -31.44
N HIS A 310 19.05 -23.31 -32.61
CA HIS A 310 19.88 -22.96 -33.77
C HIS A 310 20.76 -21.75 -33.47
N VAL A 311 20.19 -20.64 -32.98
CA VAL A 311 20.94 -19.40 -32.70
C VAL A 311 22.03 -19.65 -31.65
N SER A 312 21.72 -20.37 -30.57
CA SER A 312 22.65 -20.56 -29.46
C SER A 312 23.76 -21.57 -29.77
N ASP A 313 23.48 -22.64 -30.53
CA ASP A 313 24.52 -23.54 -31.04
C ASP A 313 25.52 -22.75 -31.89
N LYS A 314 25.02 -22.02 -32.88
CA LYS A 314 25.85 -21.34 -33.88
C LYS A 314 26.63 -20.17 -33.29
N TYR A 315 26.02 -19.36 -32.42
CA TYR A 315 26.71 -18.28 -31.73
C TYR A 315 27.77 -18.80 -30.75
N SER A 316 27.52 -19.91 -30.04
CA SER A 316 28.55 -20.50 -29.17
C SER A 316 29.80 -20.90 -29.96
N ARG A 317 29.64 -21.49 -31.15
CA ARG A 317 30.75 -21.82 -32.07
C ARG A 317 31.50 -20.57 -32.53
N TYR A 318 30.77 -19.51 -32.90
CA TYR A 318 31.36 -18.23 -33.28
C TYR A 318 32.19 -17.61 -32.14
N ALA A 319 31.61 -17.44 -30.96
CA ALA A 319 32.28 -16.79 -29.84
C ALA A 319 33.46 -17.61 -29.30
N ASN A 320 33.38 -18.95 -29.34
CA ASN A 320 34.52 -19.82 -29.06
C ASN A 320 35.68 -19.58 -30.03
N TYR A 321 35.40 -19.31 -31.31
CA TYR A 321 36.43 -18.98 -32.28
C TYR A 321 36.98 -17.55 -32.09
N GLU A 322 36.14 -16.53 -31.81
CA GLU A 322 36.60 -15.16 -31.48
C GLU A 322 37.64 -15.21 -30.34
N ASN A 323 37.33 -15.95 -29.27
CA ASN A 323 38.22 -16.12 -28.13
C ASN A 323 39.52 -16.87 -28.48
N THR A 324 39.49 -17.79 -29.46
CA THR A 324 40.69 -18.51 -29.94
C THR A 324 41.61 -17.62 -30.78
N ILE A 325 41.07 -16.72 -31.62
CA ILE A 325 41.89 -15.70 -32.30
C ILE A 325 42.54 -14.76 -31.29
N GLU A 326 41.77 -14.25 -30.33
CA GLU A 326 42.28 -13.30 -29.34
C GLU A 326 43.32 -13.94 -28.41
N PHE A 327 43.10 -15.19 -27.99
CA PHE A 327 44.07 -16.01 -27.28
C PHE A 327 45.39 -16.13 -28.05
N THR A 328 45.36 -16.52 -29.32
CA THR A 328 46.57 -16.68 -30.14
C THR A 328 47.27 -15.35 -30.41
N LYS A 329 46.52 -14.24 -30.58
CA LYS A 329 47.09 -12.89 -30.66
C LYS A 329 47.89 -12.56 -29.39
N GLN A 330 47.30 -12.80 -28.21
CA GLN A 330 47.96 -12.53 -26.93
C GLN A 330 49.18 -13.43 -26.70
N VAL A 331 49.09 -14.73 -27.01
CA VAL A 331 50.22 -15.68 -26.93
C VAL A 331 51.37 -15.24 -27.84
N MET A 332 51.09 -14.77 -29.07
CA MET A 332 52.10 -14.23 -29.97
C MET A 332 52.75 -12.96 -29.44
N LEU A 333 51.97 -11.98 -28.96
CA LEU A 333 52.50 -10.73 -28.40
C LEU A 333 53.38 -10.99 -27.16
N ALA A 334 52.96 -11.91 -26.29
CA ALA A 334 53.75 -12.37 -25.15
C ALA A 334 55.07 -13.05 -25.58
N ALA A 335 55.07 -13.85 -26.66
CA ALA A 335 56.29 -14.44 -27.19
C ALA A 335 57.27 -13.39 -27.75
N LEU A 336 56.78 -12.38 -28.46
CA LEU A 336 57.63 -11.28 -28.95
C LEU A 336 58.18 -10.43 -27.79
N TYR A 337 57.37 -10.17 -26.77
CA TYR A 337 57.80 -9.47 -25.56
C TYR A 337 58.84 -10.27 -24.77
N ASN A 338 58.64 -11.58 -24.61
CA ASN A 338 59.62 -12.48 -23.99
C ASN A 338 60.91 -12.63 -24.82
N ALA A 339 60.83 -12.58 -26.15
CA ALA A 339 62.02 -12.56 -27.02
C ALA A 339 62.84 -11.28 -26.82
N ALA A 340 62.17 -10.16 -26.56
CA ALA A 340 62.81 -8.92 -26.17
C ALA A 340 63.47 -9.05 -24.78
N ILE A 341 62.78 -9.62 -23.78
CA ILE A 341 63.38 -9.88 -22.45
C ILE A 341 64.62 -10.81 -22.55
N ASP A 342 64.53 -11.91 -23.30
CA ASP A 342 65.66 -12.82 -23.52
C ASP A 342 66.85 -12.11 -24.18
N TYR A 343 66.60 -11.26 -25.19
CA TYR A 343 67.66 -10.49 -25.84
C TYR A 343 68.21 -9.36 -24.96
N TYR A 344 67.38 -8.72 -24.12
CA TYR A 344 67.86 -7.75 -23.12
C TYR A 344 68.79 -8.42 -22.10
N LYS A 345 68.47 -9.64 -21.65
CA LYS A 345 69.36 -10.43 -20.80
C LYS A 345 70.71 -10.70 -21.47
N GLN A 346 70.69 -11.12 -22.74
CA GLN A 346 71.91 -11.29 -23.53
C GLN A 346 72.71 -9.99 -23.66
N ILE A 347 72.06 -8.83 -23.83
CA ILE A 347 72.74 -7.54 -23.84
C ILE A 347 73.46 -7.30 -22.50
N LEU A 348 72.80 -7.53 -21.36
CA LEU A 348 73.43 -7.31 -20.05
C LEU A 348 74.68 -8.18 -19.85
N ASP A 349 74.59 -9.46 -20.25
CA ASP A 349 75.70 -10.43 -20.21
C ASP A 349 76.84 -10.05 -21.19
N GLU A 350 76.52 -9.72 -22.45
CA GLU A 350 77.48 -9.34 -23.50
C GLU A 350 78.15 -7.97 -23.30
N THR A 351 77.58 -7.12 -22.44
CA THR A 351 78.05 -5.75 -22.18
C THR A 351 78.42 -5.52 -20.71
N LYS A 352 78.63 -6.62 -19.97
CA LYS A 352 79.18 -6.58 -18.62
C LYS A 352 80.46 -5.75 -18.61
N ASP A 353 80.54 -4.83 -17.65
CA ASP A 353 81.66 -3.92 -17.42
C ASP A 353 82.01 -2.99 -18.61
N ASN A 354 81.08 -2.79 -19.57
CA ASN A 354 81.26 -1.90 -20.73
C ASN A 354 80.02 -1.01 -21.01
N VAL A 355 80.05 0.20 -20.44
CA VAL A 355 78.97 1.21 -20.47
C VAL A 355 78.56 1.63 -21.88
N GLU A 356 79.51 2.04 -22.74
CA GLU A 356 79.16 2.58 -24.07
C GLU A 356 78.64 1.47 -25.01
N LYS A 357 79.20 0.25 -24.95
CA LYS A 357 78.66 -0.90 -25.67
C LYS A 357 77.27 -1.29 -25.17
N ARG A 358 76.99 -1.16 -23.86
CA ARG A 358 75.65 -1.38 -23.29
C ARG A 358 74.64 -0.38 -23.83
N LYS A 359 74.99 0.90 -23.82
CA LYS A 359 74.19 2.03 -24.33
C LYS A 359 73.91 1.91 -25.83
N GLU A 360 74.92 1.55 -26.64
CA GLU A 360 74.77 1.23 -28.06
C GLU A 360 73.75 0.09 -28.26
N LYS A 361 73.91 -1.04 -27.54
CA LYS A 361 73.02 -2.20 -27.64
C LYS A 361 71.60 -1.93 -27.16
N ILE A 362 71.40 -1.04 -26.19
CA ILE A 362 70.06 -0.61 -25.72
C ILE A 362 69.36 0.28 -26.76
N ASN A 363 70.10 1.15 -27.46
CA ASN A 363 69.52 1.90 -28.58
C ASN A 363 69.14 0.97 -29.74
N GLU A 364 70.05 0.07 -30.12
CA GLU A 364 69.80 -0.96 -31.14
C GLU A 364 68.60 -1.86 -30.76
N PHE A 365 68.46 -2.21 -29.48
CA PHE A 365 67.29 -2.92 -28.94
C PHE A 365 66.00 -2.12 -29.14
N ASN A 366 65.99 -0.86 -28.71
CA ASN A 366 64.82 0.02 -28.73
C ASN A 366 64.32 0.31 -30.15
N GLU A 367 65.23 0.35 -31.13
CA GLU A 367 64.90 0.42 -32.56
C GLU A 367 64.39 -0.92 -33.12
N SER A 368 65.02 -2.04 -32.72
CA SER A 368 64.69 -3.37 -33.22
C SER A 368 63.31 -3.82 -32.74
N PHE A 369 63.05 -3.78 -31.42
CA PHE A 369 61.81 -4.22 -30.77
C PHE A 369 60.76 -3.10 -30.64
N ALA A 370 60.94 -2.00 -31.40
CA ALA A 370 60.08 -0.82 -31.39
C ALA A 370 58.58 -1.16 -31.49
N GLY A 371 57.84 -0.91 -30.41
CA GLY A 371 56.41 -1.15 -30.33
C GLY A 371 55.99 -2.57 -29.88
N ILE A 372 56.93 -3.35 -29.35
CA ILE A 372 56.70 -4.53 -28.47
C ILE A 372 57.30 -4.28 -27.09
N ALA A 373 58.55 -3.80 -27.04
CA ALA A 373 59.27 -3.54 -25.81
C ALA A 373 60.22 -2.35 -25.98
N LYS A 374 60.38 -1.56 -24.93
CA LYS A 374 61.34 -0.46 -24.83
C LYS A 374 61.99 -0.47 -23.45
N ILE A 375 63.32 -0.44 -23.43
CA ILE A 375 64.14 -0.21 -22.24
C ILE A 375 64.24 1.31 -22.03
N ASP A 376 63.86 1.79 -20.85
CA ASP A 376 64.05 3.19 -20.45
C ASP A 376 65.49 3.50 -20.02
N GLU A 377 65.78 4.76 -19.71
CA GLU A 377 67.13 5.18 -19.28
C GLU A 377 67.54 4.67 -17.88
N TYR A 378 66.64 3.97 -17.18
CA TYR A 378 66.85 3.36 -15.86
C TYR A 378 66.87 1.81 -15.93
N GLY A 379 66.82 1.25 -17.13
CA GLY A 379 66.87 -0.19 -17.38
C GLY A 379 65.56 -0.94 -17.18
N LYS A 380 64.45 -0.23 -17.04
CA LYS A 380 63.11 -0.82 -16.88
C LYS A 380 62.51 -1.03 -18.28
N VAL A 381 61.87 -2.18 -18.49
CA VAL A 381 61.10 -2.44 -19.72
C VAL A 381 59.65 -2.03 -19.47
N ASN A 382 59.02 -1.39 -20.46
CA ASN A 382 57.61 -1.01 -20.37
C ASN A 382 56.69 -2.25 -20.20
N PRO A 383 55.57 -2.15 -19.44
CA PRO A 383 54.69 -3.28 -19.18
C PRO A 383 54.07 -3.87 -20.45
N ILE A 384 53.81 -5.19 -20.46
CA ILE A 384 53.19 -5.87 -21.62
C ILE A 384 51.77 -5.37 -21.87
N GLU A 385 51.10 -4.85 -20.84
CA GLU A 385 49.80 -4.19 -20.91
C GLU A 385 49.80 -3.05 -21.95
N ASP A 386 50.89 -2.29 -22.12
CA ASP A 386 50.99 -1.27 -23.17
C ASP A 386 50.90 -1.89 -24.57
N THR A 387 51.55 -3.05 -24.74
CA THR A 387 51.58 -3.79 -26.01
C THR A 387 50.24 -4.45 -26.29
N TYR A 388 49.58 -5.05 -25.29
CA TYR A 388 48.20 -5.54 -25.44
C TYR A 388 47.22 -4.41 -25.76
N ASN A 389 47.31 -3.27 -25.07
CA ASN A 389 46.47 -2.09 -25.33
C ASN A 389 46.68 -1.52 -26.74
N LYS A 390 47.93 -1.48 -27.22
CA LYS A 390 48.27 -1.04 -28.58
C LYS A 390 47.62 -1.93 -29.65
N PHE A 391 47.76 -3.26 -29.52
CA PHE A 391 47.23 -4.23 -30.48
C PHE A 391 45.79 -4.72 -30.13
N ALA A 392 45.08 -3.99 -29.27
CA ALA A 392 43.75 -4.39 -28.79
C ALA A 392 42.69 -4.41 -29.92
N LYS A 393 42.76 -3.44 -30.83
CA LYS A 393 41.86 -3.34 -32.00
C LYS A 393 42.36 -4.11 -33.22
N ASP A 394 43.64 -4.48 -33.23
CA ASP A 394 44.31 -5.06 -34.37
C ASP A 394 43.93 -6.54 -34.51
N SER A 395 43.73 -6.98 -35.74
CA SER A 395 43.50 -8.38 -36.09
C SER A 395 44.78 -9.21 -35.92
N LEU A 396 44.62 -10.52 -35.78
CA LEU A 396 45.73 -11.46 -35.76
C LEU A 396 46.61 -11.34 -37.03
N LYS A 397 46.01 -11.00 -38.18
CA LYS A 397 46.69 -10.76 -39.45
C LYS A 397 47.55 -9.50 -39.45
N GLU A 398 47.11 -8.44 -38.78
CA GLU A 398 47.91 -7.22 -38.57
C GLU A 398 49.07 -7.49 -37.60
N VAL A 399 48.85 -8.26 -36.53
CA VAL A 399 49.92 -8.70 -35.62
C VAL A 399 50.96 -9.59 -36.33
N VAL A 400 50.53 -10.47 -37.24
CA VAL A 400 51.43 -11.25 -38.10
C VAL A 400 52.20 -10.37 -39.09
N THR A 401 51.55 -9.35 -39.66
CA THR A 401 52.21 -8.37 -40.55
C THR A 401 53.28 -7.58 -39.77
N PHE A 402 52.94 -7.07 -38.59
CA PHE A 402 53.88 -6.43 -37.68
C PHE A 402 55.03 -7.36 -37.27
N THR A 403 54.76 -8.65 -37.01
CA THR A 403 55.79 -9.63 -36.68
C THR A 403 56.79 -9.82 -37.82
N ASN A 404 56.33 -9.76 -39.08
CA ASN A 404 57.19 -9.81 -40.25
C ASN A 404 58.05 -8.55 -40.41
N GLU A 405 57.52 -7.37 -40.08
CA GLU A 405 58.33 -6.14 -40.00
C GLU A 405 59.38 -6.18 -38.89
N LEU A 406 59.01 -6.70 -37.71
CA LEU A 406 59.91 -6.93 -36.58
C LEU A 406 61.04 -7.90 -36.96
N LEU A 407 60.74 -9.04 -37.60
CA LEU A 407 61.73 -9.97 -38.12
C LEU A 407 62.68 -9.29 -39.13
N LYS A 408 62.16 -8.44 -40.01
CA LYS A 408 62.97 -7.67 -40.97
C LYS A 408 63.91 -6.68 -40.27
N LYS A 409 63.46 -5.94 -39.25
CA LYS A 409 64.29 -5.04 -38.42
C LYS A 409 65.35 -5.81 -37.63
N CYS A 410 64.97 -6.94 -37.02
CA CYS A 410 65.89 -7.80 -36.28
C CYS A 410 66.92 -8.53 -37.17
N SER A 411 66.69 -8.60 -38.49
CA SER A 411 67.60 -9.22 -39.45
C SER A 411 68.71 -8.31 -39.98
N THR A 412 68.67 -7.00 -39.73
CA THR A 412 69.74 -6.08 -40.17
C THR A 412 70.86 -6.01 -39.13
N GLY A 413 72.02 -6.56 -39.47
CA GLY A 413 73.24 -6.55 -38.65
C GLY A 413 74.06 -7.83 -38.81
N ILE A 414 75.23 -7.88 -38.16
CA ILE A 414 76.12 -9.07 -38.19
C ILE A 414 75.65 -10.16 -37.21
N SER A 415 74.87 -9.81 -36.17
CA SER A 415 74.39 -10.74 -35.14
C SER A 415 73.02 -11.33 -35.48
N SER A 416 72.90 -12.66 -35.52
CA SER A 416 71.61 -13.34 -35.69
C SER A 416 70.76 -13.39 -34.41
N ARG A 417 71.35 -13.09 -33.25
CA ARG A 417 70.82 -13.44 -31.92
C ARG A 417 69.41 -12.90 -31.65
N LYS A 418 69.04 -11.75 -32.22
CA LYS A 418 67.67 -11.20 -32.15
C LYS A 418 66.64 -12.11 -32.80
N VAL A 419 66.93 -12.59 -34.01
CA VAL A 419 66.06 -13.51 -34.78
C VAL A 419 66.05 -14.88 -34.11
N ASP A 420 67.19 -15.34 -33.59
CA ASP A 420 67.28 -16.61 -32.87
C ASP A 420 66.42 -16.59 -31.58
N ALA A 421 66.39 -15.47 -30.84
CA ALA A 421 65.52 -15.28 -29.67
C ALA A 421 64.02 -15.20 -30.04
N ILE A 422 63.67 -14.49 -31.11
CA ILE A 422 62.29 -14.42 -31.62
C ILE A 422 61.82 -15.82 -32.07
N GLU A 423 62.65 -16.57 -32.80
CA GLU A 423 62.31 -17.93 -33.23
C GLU A 423 62.10 -18.85 -32.03
N ALA A 424 62.98 -18.81 -31.02
CA ALA A 424 62.87 -19.66 -29.83
C ALA A 424 61.60 -19.40 -29.00
N GLN A 425 61.13 -18.15 -28.91
CA GLN A 425 59.89 -17.83 -28.19
C GLN A 425 58.64 -18.07 -29.03
N LEU A 426 58.68 -17.80 -30.35
CA LEU A 426 57.58 -18.16 -31.27
C LEU A 426 57.37 -19.68 -31.36
N GLN A 427 58.43 -20.49 -31.23
CA GLN A 427 58.30 -21.95 -31.10
C GLN A 427 57.52 -22.35 -29.84
N LYS A 428 57.84 -21.77 -28.68
CA LYS A 428 57.11 -22.02 -27.41
C LYS A 428 55.65 -21.60 -27.51
N ALA A 429 55.38 -20.41 -28.07
CA ALA A 429 54.03 -19.91 -28.30
C ALA A 429 53.22 -20.82 -29.25
N SER A 430 53.83 -21.26 -30.34
CA SER A 430 53.20 -22.17 -31.30
C SER A 430 52.82 -23.50 -30.66
N GLN A 431 53.70 -24.06 -29.81
CA GLN A 431 53.40 -25.29 -29.06
C GLN A 431 52.28 -25.08 -28.02
N HIS A 432 52.35 -23.99 -27.24
CA HIS A 432 51.31 -23.64 -26.26
C HIS A 432 49.92 -23.47 -26.90
N CYS A 433 49.85 -22.82 -28.06
CA CYS A 433 48.62 -22.76 -28.85
C CYS A 433 48.14 -24.15 -29.28
N VAL A 434 49.02 -25.02 -29.80
CA VAL A 434 48.65 -26.39 -30.19
C VAL A 434 48.09 -27.20 -29.01
N ASP A 435 48.69 -27.06 -27.82
CA ASP A 435 48.26 -27.79 -26.63
C ASP A 435 46.89 -27.32 -26.11
N GLU A 436 46.60 -26.01 -26.10
CA GLU A 436 45.24 -25.52 -25.80
C GLU A 436 44.24 -25.85 -26.93
N TYR A 437 44.63 -25.70 -28.19
CA TYR A 437 43.78 -26.02 -29.35
C TYR A 437 43.35 -27.50 -29.30
N LYS A 438 44.27 -28.42 -28.97
CA LYS A 438 43.98 -29.85 -28.83
C LYS A 438 42.97 -30.15 -27.72
N LYS A 439 43.00 -29.43 -26.58
CA LYS A 439 42.03 -29.61 -25.48
C LYS A 439 40.59 -29.27 -25.89
N HIS A 440 40.41 -28.34 -26.82
CA HIS A 440 39.09 -27.80 -27.18
C HIS A 440 38.54 -28.30 -28.52
N TYR A 441 39.41 -28.69 -29.45
CA TYR A 441 39.02 -29.14 -30.80
C TYR A 441 39.39 -30.60 -31.12
N GLY A 442 40.19 -31.25 -30.26
CA GLY A 442 40.57 -32.66 -30.40
C GLY A 442 41.54 -32.95 -31.55
N ASP A 443 41.92 -34.23 -31.69
CA ASP A 443 42.92 -34.66 -32.68
C ASP A 443 42.43 -34.65 -34.14
N MET A 444 41.11 -34.70 -34.39
CA MET A 444 40.56 -34.84 -35.75
C MET A 444 40.75 -33.60 -36.64
N ALA A 445 41.03 -32.42 -36.07
CA ALA A 445 41.30 -31.20 -36.83
C ALA A 445 42.72 -31.14 -37.41
N TYR A 446 43.62 -32.09 -37.07
CA TYR A 446 45.06 -31.95 -37.26
C TYR A 446 45.71 -33.16 -37.96
N THR A 447 45.47 -33.33 -39.26
CA THR A 447 46.00 -34.45 -40.06
C THR A 447 47.41 -34.18 -40.64
N ASP A 448 47.62 -33.18 -41.49
CA ASP A 448 48.92 -32.87 -42.14
C ASP A 448 49.83 -32.03 -41.21
N THR A 449 51.08 -32.49 -40.97
CA THR A 449 52.06 -31.81 -40.11
C THR A 449 52.53 -30.44 -40.59
N LYS A 450 52.25 -30.04 -41.83
CA LYS A 450 52.46 -28.66 -42.31
C LYS A 450 51.28 -27.72 -42.03
N GLN A 451 50.15 -28.23 -41.56
CA GLN A 451 48.91 -27.47 -41.27
C GLN A 451 48.63 -27.34 -39.76
N LYS A 452 49.51 -27.83 -38.86
CA LYS A 452 49.20 -27.96 -37.42
C LYS A 452 49.49 -26.74 -36.54
N MET A 453 50.23 -25.75 -37.02
CA MET A 453 50.52 -24.53 -36.26
C MET A 453 49.51 -23.42 -36.59
N PRO A 454 49.12 -22.55 -35.62
CA PRO A 454 48.28 -21.40 -35.90
C PRO A 454 48.96 -20.39 -36.85
N PHE A 455 50.28 -20.27 -36.74
CA PHE A 455 51.15 -19.56 -37.66
C PHE A 455 52.33 -20.45 -38.06
N THR A 456 52.68 -20.45 -39.34
CA THR A 456 53.82 -21.18 -39.89
C THR A 456 55.08 -20.33 -39.81
N MET A 457 56.19 -20.91 -39.35
CA MET A 457 57.52 -20.29 -39.37
C MET A 457 58.28 -20.64 -40.64
N GLU A 458 58.43 -19.67 -41.55
CA GLU A 458 59.14 -19.84 -42.81
C GLU A 458 60.61 -19.47 -42.68
N LYS A 459 61.49 -20.40 -43.09
CA LYS A 459 62.94 -20.28 -42.98
C LYS A 459 63.61 -19.98 -44.32
N ASN A 460 64.69 -19.21 -44.30
CA ASN A 460 65.54 -18.97 -45.47
C ASN A 460 66.48 -20.15 -45.76
N LEU A 461 67.26 -20.05 -46.85
CA LEU A 461 68.24 -21.07 -47.26
C LEU A 461 69.31 -21.37 -46.20
N LEU A 462 69.56 -20.46 -45.26
CA LEU A 462 70.48 -20.62 -44.13
C LEU A 462 69.77 -21.15 -42.87
N LYS A 463 68.57 -21.71 -43.01
CA LYS A 463 67.71 -22.28 -41.93
C LYS A 463 67.30 -21.30 -40.83
N ARG A 464 67.48 -19.99 -40.99
CA ARG A 464 67.01 -18.95 -40.05
C ARG A 464 65.57 -18.55 -40.36
N LEU A 465 64.77 -18.26 -39.35
CA LEU A 465 63.45 -17.63 -39.52
C LEU A 465 63.55 -16.37 -40.38
N LYS A 466 62.68 -16.26 -41.38
CA LYS A 466 62.62 -15.16 -42.35
C LYS A 466 61.31 -14.39 -42.24
N ASN A 467 60.21 -15.13 -42.15
CA ASN A 467 58.85 -14.61 -42.05
C ASN A 467 57.94 -15.63 -41.36
N ILE A 468 56.78 -15.18 -40.90
CA ILE A 468 55.67 -16.02 -40.46
C ILE A 468 54.43 -15.77 -41.32
N SER A 469 53.59 -16.79 -41.46
CA SER A 469 52.31 -16.73 -42.19
C SER A 469 51.21 -17.39 -41.38
N LEU A 470 49.96 -16.93 -41.49
CA LEU A 470 48.82 -17.61 -40.87
C LEU A 470 48.47 -18.87 -41.66
N ASN A 471 48.01 -19.91 -40.96
CA ASN A 471 47.35 -21.02 -41.65
C ASN A 471 45.97 -20.57 -42.13
N VAL A 472 45.89 -20.18 -43.41
CA VAL A 472 44.68 -19.61 -44.05
C VAL A 472 43.45 -20.51 -43.94
N GLN A 473 43.62 -21.83 -43.80
CA GLN A 473 42.49 -22.74 -43.57
C GLN A 473 41.74 -22.42 -42.27
N PHE A 474 42.44 -21.99 -41.21
CA PHE A 474 41.86 -21.59 -39.93
C PHE A 474 40.95 -20.36 -40.07
N GLU A 475 41.32 -19.36 -40.88
CA GLU A 475 40.48 -18.20 -41.19
C GLU A 475 39.28 -18.60 -42.08
N SER A 476 39.48 -19.47 -43.07
CA SER A 476 38.38 -19.93 -43.95
C SER A 476 37.32 -20.77 -43.24
N GLY A 477 37.69 -21.49 -42.17
CA GLY A 477 36.76 -22.27 -41.35
C GLY A 477 35.75 -21.41 -40.57
N LEU A 478 36.17 -20.20 -40.16
CA LEU A 478 35.29 -19.23 -39.50
C LEU A 478 34.14 -18.82 -40.41
N GLU A 479 34.46 -18.33 -41.61
CA GLU A 479 33.47 -17.68 -42.47
C GLU A 479 32.32 -18.66 -42.79
N ASN A 480 32.66 -19.91 -43.08
CA ASN A 480 31.70 -21.00 -43.27
C ASN A 480 30.87 -21.31 -42.01
N ALA A 481 31.49 -21.37 -40.83
CA ALA A 481 30.79 -21.70 -39.58
C ALA A 481 29.73 -20.65 -39.19
N VAL A 482 29.96 -19.38 -39.53
CA VAL A 482 29.08 -18.26 -39.17
C VAL A 482 28.12 -17.89 -40.31
N GLN A 483 28.50 -18.07 -41.58
CA GLN A 483 27.52 -18.10 -42.68
C GLN A 483 26.46 -19.19 -42.42
N ALA A 484 26.86 -20.35 -41.87
CA ALA A 484 25.93 -21.40 -41.45
C ALA A 484 25.10 -21.06 -40.19
N ALA A 485 25.34 -19.92 -39.53
CA ALA A 485 24.46 -19.37 -38.49
C ALA A 485 23.32 -18.57 -39.12
N SER A 486 23.69 -17.67 -40.05
CA SER A 486 22.80 -16.81 -40.83
C SER A 486 22.19 -17.51 -42.06
N ASP A 487 22.07 -18.85 -42.05
CA ASP A 487 21.53 -19.63 -43.17
C ASP A 487 20.06 -19.26 -43.43
N PRO A 488 19.74 -18.59 -44.56
CA PRO A 488 18.38 -18.14 -44.84
C PRO A 488 17.42 -19.29 -45.13
N VAL A 489 17.91 -20.48 -45.52
CA VAL A 489 17.05 -21.66 -45.77
C VAL A 489 16.59 -22.25 -44.45
N THR A 490 17.50 -22.43 -43.49
CA THR A 490 17.13 -22.86 -42.14
C THR A 490 16.28 -21.80 -41.44
N LEU A 491 16.65 -20.52 -41.49
CA LEU A 491 15.88 -19.46 -40.80
C LEU A 491 14.50 -19.21 -41.43
N SER A 492 14.33 -19.37 -42.74
CA SER A 492 13.01 -19.40 -43.39
C SER A 492 12.16 -20.61 -42.95
N ARG A 493 12.80 -21.77 -42.71
CA ARG A 493 12.13 -22.94 -42.12
C ARG A 493 11.69 -22.67 -40.68
N GLU A 494 12.52 -22.03 -39.86
CA GLU A 494 12.15 -21.66 -38.49
C GLU A 494 11.02 -20.61 -38.48
N TRP A 495 11.07 -19.60 -39.35
CA TRP A 495 9.95 -18.67 -39.56
C TRP A 495 8.65 -19.41 -39.89
N SER A 496 8.70 -20.40 -40.78
CA SER A 496 7.51 -21.17 -41.20
C SER A 496 6.86 -22.02 -40.09
N LYS A 497 7.54 -22.22 -38.95
CA LYS A 497 6.99 -22.87 -37.75
C LYS A 497 6.24 -21.90 -36.83
N ILE A 498 6.45 -20.59 -36.96
CA ILE A 498 5.81 -19.59 -36.09
C ILE A 498 4.31 -19.54 -36.43
N PRO A 499 3.40 -19.56 -35.43
CA PRO A 499 1.96 -19.46 -35.68
C PRO A 499 1.57 -18.25 -36.54
N ASN A 500 0.67 -18.48 -37.48
CA ASN A 500 0.18 -17.43 -38.39
C ASN A 500 -0.63 -16.37 -37.62
N GLY A 501 -0.23 -15.10 -37.73
CA GLY A 501 -0.92 -13.96 -37.11
C GLY A 501 -2.41 -13.85 -37.49
N ASN A 502 -2.81 -14.30 -38.68
CA ASN A 502 -4.21 -14.31 -39.09
C ASN A 502 -5.06 -15.23 -38.19
N THR A 503 -4.54 -16.42 -37.83
CA THR A 503 -5.21 -17.37 -36.93
C THR A 503 -5.45 -16.76 -35.54
N ILE A 504 -4.56 -15.87 -35.09
CA ILE A 504 -4.66 -15.14 -33.83
C ILE A 504 -5.70 -14.00 -33.92
N VAL A 505 -5.75 -13.29 -35.06
CA VAL A 505 -6.80 -12.30 -35.35
C VAL A 505 -8.19 -12.97 -35.38
N ASP A 506 -8.32 -14.15 -35.98
CA ASP A 506 -9.57 -14.93 -35.97
C ASP A 506 -9.98 -15.32 -34.55
N GLN A 507 -9.05 -15.79 -33.72
CA GLN A 507 -9.34 -16.13 -32.32
C GLN A 507 -9.75 -14.88 -31.52
N ARG A 508 -9.14 -13.72 -31.79
CA ARG A 508 -9.53 -12.43 -31.19
C ARG A 508 -10.95 -12.01 -31.61
N SER A 509 -11.32 -12.23 -32.85
CA SER A 509 -12.67 -11.98 -33.38
C SER A 509 -13.73 -12.87 -32.72
N ILE A 510 -13.47 -14.18 -32.63
CA ILE A 510 -14.35 -15.15 -31.96
C ILE A 510 -14.47 -14.85 -30.45
N LEU A 511 -13.37 -14.50 -29.79
CA LEU A 511 -13.34 -14.11 -28.37
C LEU A 511 -14.09 -12.80 -28.12
N GLY A 512 -14.05 -11.84 -29.06
CA GLY A 512 -14.89 -10.65 -29.03
C GLY A 512 -16.38 -10.98 -29.08
N LYS A 513 -16.81 -11.84 -30.01
CA LYS A 513 -18.21 -12.33 -30.10
C LYS A 513 -18.66 -13.04 -28.83
N ALA A 514 -17.80 -13.86 -28.23
CA ALA A 514 -18.07 -14.54 -26.96
C ALA A 514 -18.25 -13.55 -25.79
N HIS A 515 -17.48 -12.46 -25.73
CA HIS A 515 -17.69 -11.38 -24.75
C HIS A 515 -19.00 -10.63 -24.97
N THR A 516 -19.43 -10.42 -26.21
CA THR A 516 -20.75 -9.84 -26.50
C THR A 516 -21.88 -10.74 -26.01
N GLY A 517 -21.93 -12.01 -26.45
CA GLY A 517 -23.00 -12.94 -26.07
C GLY A 517 -23.06 -13.22 -24.56
N LEU A 518 -21.94 -13.16 -23.84
CA LEU A 518 -21.92 -13.20 -22.38
C LEU A 518 -22.51 -11.93 -21.74
N THR A 519 -22.30 -10.76 -22.34
CA THR A 519 -22.92 -9.50 -21.89
C THR A 519 -24.43 -9.52 -22.11
N ASP A 520 -24.90 -10.06 -23.23
CA ASP A 520 -26.32 -10.21 -23.53
C ASP A 520 -27.00 -11.18 -22.54
N LEU A 521 -26.31 -12.27 -22.17
CA LEU A 521 -26.76 -13.20 -21.12
C LEU A 521 -26.81 -12.55 -19.73
N GLU A 522 -25.77 -11.80 -19.34
CA GLU A 522 -25.74 -11.03 -18.09
C GLU A 522 -26.90 -10.01 -18.04
N HIS A 523 -27.20 -9.34 -19.16
CA HIS A 523 -28.32 -8.41 -19.27
C HIS A 523 -29.68 -9.11 -19.14
N LYS A 524 -29.90 -10.25 -19.81
CA LYS A 524 -31.16 -11.01 -19.68
C LYS A 524 -31.39 -11.51 -18.26
N VAL A 525 -30.37 -12.04 -17.58
CA VAL A 525 -30.46 -12.46 -16.17
C VAL A 525 -30.77 -11.28 -15.25
N LYS A 526 -30.11 -10.13 -15.44
CA LYS A 526 -30.34 -8.93 -14.63
C LYS A 526 -31.73 -8.32 -14.84
N ASN A 527 -32.26 -8.35 -16.06
CA ASN A 527 -33.63 -7.93 -16.34
C ASN A 527 -34.65 -8.86 -15.66
N PHE A 528 -34.42 -10.18 -15.67
CA PHE A 528 -35.28 -11.15 -14.98
C PHE A 528 -35.22 -11.01 -13.45
N GLN A 529 -34.03 -10.80 -12.86
CA GLN A 529 -33.90 -10.48 -11.43
C GLN A 529 -34.71 -9.23 -11.05
N ARG A 530 -34.58 -8.15 -11.82
CA ARG A 530 -35.34 -6.91 -11.59
C ARG A 530 -36.85 -7.05 -11.87
N TYR A 531 -37.25 -7.98 -12.72
CA TYR A 531 -38.66 -8.36 -12.88
C TYR A 531 -39.21 -9.02 -11.62
N LEU A 532 -38.47 -9.98 -11.03
CA LEU A 532 -38.85 -10.61 -9.77
C LEU A 532 -38.96 -9.58 -8.63
N GLU A 533 -38.00 -8.65 -8.49
CA GLU A 533 -38.07 -7.57 -7.50
C GLU A 533 -39.37 -6.74 -7.58
N LEU A 534 -39.78 -6.36 -8.81
CA LEU A 534 -40.99 -5.56 -9.04
C LEU A 534 -42.28 -6.38 -8.90
N LYS A 535 -42.24 -7.67 -9.23
CA LYS A 535 -43.34 -8.63 -9.05
C LYS A 535 -43.58 -8.92 -7.57
N ASP A 536 -42.54 -9.26 -6.84
CA ASP A 536 -42.56 -9.50 -5.38
C ASP A 536 -43.06 -8.25 -4.63
N GLU A 537 -42.67 -7.03 -5.07
CA GLU A 537 -43.26 -5.79 -4.53
C GLU A 537 -44.76 -5.67 -4.83
N LEU A 538 -45.18 -5.89 -6.09
CA LEU A 538 -46.58 -5.73 -6.49
C LEU A 538 -47.50 -6.72 -5.76
N GLU A 539 -47.09 -7.97 -5.64
CA GLU A 539 -47.82 -9.01 -4.89
C GLU A 539 -47.97 -8.61 -3.41
N ALA A 540 -46.90 -8.11 -2.78
CA ALA A 540 -46.95 -7.61 -1.41
C ALA A 540 -47.86 -6.36 -1.23
N LYS A 541 -47.89 -5.44 -2.21
CA LYS A 541 -48.79 -4.27 -2.20
C LYS A 541 -50.24 -4.67 -2.44
N ASN A 542 -50.51 -5.67 -3.28
CA ASN A 542 -51.85 -6.18 -3.54
C ASN A 542 -52.43 -6.88 -2.30
N ALA A 543 -51.63 -7.72 -1.63
CA ALA A 543 -52.01 -8.36 -0.36
C ALA A 543 -52.36 -7.33 0.73
N LEU A 544 -51.52 -6.31 0.93
CA LEU A 544 -51.77 -5.24 1.90
C LEU A 544 -53.02 -4.42 1.54
N ALA A 545 -53.24 -4.12 0.25
CA ALA A 545 -54.43 -3.41 -0.20
C ALA A 545 -55.71 -4.24 0.01
N LEU A 546 -55.64 -5.58 -0.11
CA LEU A 546 -56.77 -6.47 0.17
C LEU A 546 -57.11 -6.51 1.67
N GLU A 547 -56.11 -6.59 2.54
CA GLU A 547 -56.29 -6.49 4.01
C GLU A 547 -56.92 -5.15 4.40
N GLN A 548 -56.38 -4.04 3.89
CA GLN A 548 -56.92 -2.70 4.14
C GLN A 548 -58.35 -2.55 3.62
N LYS A 549 -58.71 -3.20 2.50
CA LYS A 549 -60.10 -3.25 2.00
C LYS A 549 -61.03 -3.91 3.02
N GLN A 550 -60.67 -5.12 3.47
CA GLN A 550 -61.48 -5.90 4.41
C GLN A 550 -61.67 -5.14 5.73
N HIS A 551 -60.65 -4.42 6.20
CA HIS A 551 -60.74 -3.58 7.39
C HIS A 551 -61.70 -2.39 7.19
N ILE A 552 -61.64 -1.69 6.05
CA ILE A 552 -62.58 -0.60 5.72
C ILE A 552 -64.02 -1.15 5.64
N GLU A 553 -64.24 -2.28 4.97
CA GLU A 553 -65.58 -2.89 4.84
C GLU A 553 -66.14 -3.35 6.20
N ALA A 554 -65.32 -3.97 7.05
CA ALA A 554 -65.71 -4.38 8.40
C ALA A 554 -66.08 -3.18 9.31
N VAL A 555 -65.27 -2.12 9.28
CA VAL A 555 -65.52 -0.90 10.07
C VAL A 555 -66.75 -0.14 9.54
N THR A 556 -66.96 -0.11 8.22
CA THR A 556 -68.18 0.46 7.62
C THR A 556 -69.42 -0.31 8.09
N LYS A 557 -69.40 -1.64 7.98
CA LYS A 557 -70.49 -2.52 8.43
C LYS A 557 -70.78 -2.36 9.93
N SER A 558 -69.76 -2.14 10.76
CA SER A 558 -69.93 -1.89 12.20
C SER A 558 -70.72 -0.59 12.45
N ILE A 559 -70.36 0.50 11.78
CA ILE A 559 -71.05 1.80 11.88
C ILE A 559 -72.48 1.72 11.32
N ASP A 560 -72.66 1.03 10.18
CA ASP A 560 -73.98 0.81 9.58
C ASP A 560 -74.91 0.00 10.49
N THR A 561 -74.39 -1.03 11.17
CA THR A 561 -75.15 -1.87 12.11
C THR A 561 -75.58 -1.06 13.32
N VAL A 562 -74.68 -0.27 13.90
CA VAL A 562 -74.99 0.67 15.01
C VAL A 562 -76.06 1.68 14.59
N ARG A 563 -75.93 2.30 13.40
CA ARG A 563 -76.96 3.23 12.90
C ARG A 563 -78.32 2.54 12.80
N GLN A 564 -78.37 1.34 12.22
CA GLN A 564 -79.63 0.60 12.05
C GLN A 564 -80.26 0.23 13.40
N ALA A 565 -79.47 -0.22 14.37
CA ALA A 565 -79.94 -0.51 15.72
C ALA A 565 -80.52 0.74 16.40
N ILE A 566 -79.77 1.84 16.51
CA ILE A 566 -80.25 3.09 17.11
C ILE A 566 -81.50 3.62 16.38
N THR A 567 -81.53 3.59 15.04
CA THR A 567 -82.70 4.04 14.26
C THR A 567 -83.95 3.20 14.58
N GLY A 568 -83.80 1.87 14.66
CA GLY A 568 -84.90 0.96 15.00
C GLY A 568 -85.34 1.04 16.46
N GLU A 569 -84.44 1.37 17.37
CA GLU A 569 -84.75 1.54 18.80
C GLU A 569 -85.46 2.87 19.11
N ILE A 570 -85.19 3.94 18.35
CA ILE A 570 -85.82 5.27 18.57
C ILE A 570 -87.02 5.58 17.65
N SER A 571 -87.20 4.92 16.51
CA SER A 571 -88.36 5.19 15.64
C SER A 571 -89.68 4.85 16.35
N GLY A 572 -90.72 5.67 16.14
CA GLY A 572 -91.99 5.57 16.86
C GLY A 572 -91.95 5.91 18.36
N LYS A 573 -90.82 6.39 18.90
CA LYS A 573 -90.74 6.94 20.28
C LYS A 573 -91.19 8.41 20.32
N PRO A 574 -91.52 8.96 21.50
CA PRO A 574 -91.80 10.38 21.65
C PRO A 574 -90.63 11.27 21.18
N VAL A 575 -90.95 12.43 20.60
CA VAL A 575 -89.97 13.34 19.96
C VAL A 575 -88.85 13.76 20.93
N ASP A 576 -89.15 13.97 22.22
CA ASP A 576 -88.15 14.30 23.24
C ASP A 576 -87.10 13.19 23.44
N VAL A 577 -87.52 11.92 23.38
CA VAL A 577 -86.64 10.75 23.52
C VAL A 577 -85.74 10.63 22.28
N GLN A 578 -86.32 10.82 21.09
CA GLN A 578 -85.57 10.84 19.83
C GLN A 578 -84.54 11.98 19.81
N LYS A 579 -84.94 13.18 20.24
CA LYS A 579 -84.07 14.35 20.36
C LYS A 579 -82.93 14.10 21.35
N TYR A 580 -83.24 13.61 22.55
CA TYR A 580 -82.21 13.37 23.57
C TYR A 580 -81.13 12.38 23.08
N VAL A 581 -81.53 11.31 22.38
CA VAL A 581 -80.56 10.38 21.75
C VAL A 581 -79.70 11.09 20.71
N LEU A 582 -80.32 11.82 19.77
CA LEU A 582 -79.61 12.51 18.68
C LEU A 582 -78.67 13.64 19.16
N GLU A 583 -78.95 14.26 20.31
CA GLU A 583 -78.08 15.27 20.92
C GLU A 583 -76.91 14.67 21.73
N ASN A 584 -76.95 13.38 22.08
CA ASN A 584 -75.99 12.73 23.00
C ASN A 584 -75.14 11.59 22.40
N ILE A 585 -75.26 11.27 21.10
CA ILE A 585 -74.35 10.35 20.36
C ILE A 585 -73.36 11.12 19.46
N ASP A 586 -72.40 10.45 18.82
CA ASP A 586 -71.50 11.08 17.84
C ASP A 586 -72.29 11.82 16.75
N ARG A 587 -71.83 13.01 16.36
CA ARG A 587 -72.58 13.91 15.47
C ARG A 587 -72.75 13.37 14.05
N ASN A 588 -71.80 12.60 13.54
CA ASN A 588 -71.91 11.97 12.22
C ASN A 588 -72.89 10.79 12.28
N LEU A 589 -72.84 10.02 13.38
CA LEU A 589 -73.80 8.95 13.66
C LEU A 589 -75.23 9.53 13.82
N ALA A 590 -75.42 10.57 14.63
CA ALA A 590 -76.67 11.29 14.81
C ALA A 590 -77.26 11.79 13.48
N ARG A 591 -76.44 12.43 12.63
CA ARG A 591 -76.88 12.85 11.28
C ARG A 591 -77.33 11.66 10.42
N SER A 592 -76.63 10.53 10.50
CA SER A 592 -76.94 9.33 9.73
C SER A 592 -78.22 8.63 10.24
N VAL A 593 -78.41 8.56 11.56
CA VAL A 593 -79.64 8.07 12.22
C VAL A 593 -80.81 8.98 11.87
N PHE A 594 -80.70 10.30 12.07
CA PHE A 594 -81.75 11.27 11.72
C PHE A 594 -82.21 11.12 10.26
N ASN A 595 -81.26 11.08 9.31
CA ASN A 595 -81.58 10.89 7.89
C ASN A 595 -82.24 9.54 7.56
N SER A 596 -82.08 8.54 8.43
CA SER A 596 -82.69 7.20 8.30
C SER A 596 -84.10 7.11 8.90
N LEU A 597 -84.54 8.09 9.69
CA LEU A 597 -85.88 8.09 10.28
C LEU A 597 -87.00 8.34 9.23
N PRO A 598 -88.24 7.87 9.50
CA PRO A 598 -89.42 8.17 8.69
C PRO A 598 -89.58 9.67 8.43
N LYS A 599 -90.13 10.04 7.26
CA LYS A 599 -90.24 11.46 6.85
C LYS A 599 -90.96 12.31 7.90
N LYS A 600 -92.07 11.82 8.45
CA LYS A 600 -92.85 12.51 9.47
C LYS A 600 -92.03 12.75 10.74
N GLU A 601 -91.35 11.74 11.26
CA GLU A 601 -90.51 11.86 12.46
C GLU A 601 -89.37 12.88 12.26
N ARG A 602 -88.80 12.97 11.05
CA ARG A 602 -87.84 14.04 10.70
C ARG A 602 -88.45 15.43 10.63
N GLU A 603 -89.70 15.54 10.17
CA GLU A 603 -90.44 16.81 10.14
C GLU A 603 -90.74 17.25 11.58
N ASP A 604 -91.34 16.38 12.40
CA ASP A 604 -91.63 16.60 13.82
C ASP A 604 -90.35 16.96 14.64
N LEU A 605 -89.22 16.28 14.38
CA LEU A 605 -87.93 16.60 15.01
C LEU A 605 -87.31 17.93 14.53
N SER A 606 -87.57 18.33 13.29
CA SER A 606 -86.93 19.54 12.71
C SER A 606 -87.41 20.85 13.35
N GLU A 607 -88.59 20.84 13.99
CA GLU A 607 -89.12 22.00 14.72
C GLU A 607 -88.46 22.19 16.10
N VAL A 608 -87.97 21.10 16.72
CA VAL A 608 -87.49 21.10 18.12
C VAL A 608 -85.99 20.88 18.29
N LEU A 609 -85.29 20.43 17.25
CA LEU A 609 -83.87 20.05 17.28
C LEU A 609 -83.03 21.06 16.47
N PRO A 610 -81.93 21.62 17.02
CA PRO A 610 -81.11 22.61 16.33
C PRO A 610 -80.33 21.99 15.15
N LEU A 611 -80.97 21.92 13.98
CA LEU A 611 -80.46 21.27 12.77
C LEU A 611 -79.07 21.75 12.33
N ASP A 612 -78.71 23.00 12.60
CA ASP A 612 -77.38 23.55 12.31
C ASP A 612 -76.27 22.75 12.98
N ARG A 613 -76.49 22.28 14.23
CA ARG A 613 -75.50 21.49 14.99
C ARG A 613 -75.28 20.09 14.41
N ILE A 614 -76.29 19.52 13.75
CA ILE A 614 -76.21 18.24 13.04
C ILE A 614 -75.67 18.41 11.61
N ASN A 615 -75.97 19.53 10.95
CA ASN A 615 -75.62 19.73 9.54
C ASN A 615 -74.30 20.46 9.26
N ALA A 616 -73.72 21.18 10.23
CA ALA A 616 -72.49 21.96 10.05
C ALA A 616 -71.20 21.16 9.80
N PHE A 617 -71.25 19.82 9.84
CA PHE A 617 -70.09 18.95 9.59
C PHE A 617 -70.07 18.46 8.13
N PRO A 618 -68.88 18.19 7.54
CA PRO A 618 -68.76 17.80 6.14
C PRO A 618 -69.52 16.50 5.82
N ALA A 619 -70.03 16.39 4.59
CA ALA A 619 -70.88 15.26 4.19
C ALA A 619 -70.12 13.94 3.98
N GLU A 620 -68.80 14.01 3.73
CA GLU A 620 -67.97 12.82 3.64
C GLU A 620 -67.45 12.41 5.03
N SER A 621 -67.87 11.23 5.48
CA SER A 621 -67.28 10.57 6.64
C SER A 621 -65.81 10.23 6.37
N GLY A 622 -64.99 10.16 7.42
CA GLY A 622 -63.58 9.76 7.29
C GLY A 622 -63.41 8.36 6.68
N ILE A 623 -64.42 7.49 6.77
CA ILE A 623 -64.41 6.17 6.14
C ILE A 623 -64.72 6.22 4.64
N ASN A 624 -65.60 7.12 4.18
CA ASN A 624 -65.83 7.35 2.75
C ASN A 624 -64.56 7.86 2.06
N MET A 625 -63.83 8.78 2.69
CA MET A 625 -62.54 9.26 2.18
C MET A 625 -61.49 8.13 2.06
N LEU A 626 -61.46 7.19 3.01
CA LEU A 626 -60.59 6.01 2.95
C LEU A 626 -61.03 5.05 1.84
N ALA A 627 -62.33 4.82 1.66
CA ALA A 627 -62.87 3.98 0.59
C ALA A 627 -62.57 4.56 -0.81
N MET A 628 -62.68 5.88 -1.02
CA MET A 628 -62.30 6.53 -2.28
C MET A 628 -60.79 6.41 -2.56
N LYS A 629 -59.94 6.64 -1.55
CA LYS A 629 -58.50 6.41 -1.66
C LYS A 629 -58.18 4.93 -1.94
N HIS A 630 -58.91 3.99 -1.35
CA HIS A 630 -58.77 2.57 -1.65
C HIS A 630 -59.10 2.26 -3.11
N GLY A 631 -60.19 2.82 -3.65
CA GLY A 631 -60.53 2.72 -5.07
C GLY A 631 -59.43 3.26 -6.00
N THR A 632 -58.76 4.34 -5.60
CA THR A 632 -57.59 4.89 -6.32
C THR A 632 -56.41 3.90 -6.27
N LEU A 633 -56.10 3.35 -5.09
CA LEU A 633 -55.04 2.37 -4.88
C LEU A 633 -55.28 1.07 -5.67
N ALA A 634 -56.49 0.52 -5.62
CA ALA A 634 -56.90 -0.66 -6.38
C ALA A 634 -56.82 -0.42 -7.90
N THR A 635 -57.09 0.80 -8.36
CA THR A 635 -56.93 1.18 -9.77
C THR A 635 -55.46 1.22 -10.17
N ALA A 636 -54.59 1.82 -9.35
CA ALA A 636 -53.14 1.84 -9.59
C ALA A 636 -52.52 0.43 -9.58
N ILE A 637 -52.95 -0.44 -8.65
CA ILE A 637 -52.52 -1.85 -8.59
C ILE A 637 -52.97 -2.58 -9.87
N LYS A 638 -54.24 -2.43 -10.28
CA LYS A 638 -54.74 -3.03 -11.53
C LYS A 638 -53.96 -2.54 -12.76
N THR A 639 -53.55 -1.28 -12.82
CA THR A 639 -52.66 -0.77 -13.88
C THR A 639 -51.29 -1.44 -13.84
N ALA A 640 -50.70 -1.61 -12.66
CA ALA A 640 -49.43 -2.32 -12.50
C ALA A 640 -49.55 -3.82 -12.90
N ASP A 641 -50.61 -4.51 -12.49
CA ASP A 641 -50.90 -5.91 -12.90
C ASP A 641 -51.07 -6.02 -14.43
N THR A 642 -51.75 -5.04 -15.04
CA THR A 642 -51.96 -4.99 -16.50
C THR A 642 -50.64 -4.80 -17.25
N ILE A 643 -49.66 -4.09 -16.67
CA ILE A 643 -48.32 -3.96 -17.25
C ILE A 643 -47.50 -5.24 -16.97
N LEU A 644 -47.54 -5.78 -15.75
CA LEU A 644 -46.84 -7.01 -15.37
C LEU A 644 -47.22 -8.19 -16.29
N THR A 645 -48.52 -8.34 -16.58
CA THR A 645 -49.05 -9.39 -17.47
C THR A 645 -48.74 -9.18 -18.95
N GLN A 646 -48.23 -8.01 -19.36
CA GLN A 646 -47.68 -7.74 -20.69
C GLN A 646 -46.17 -8.02 -20.78
N ILE A 647 -45.48 -8.23 -19.65
CA ILE A 647 -44.06 -8.61 -19.64
C ILE A 647 -43.97 -10.11 -19.92
N LYS A 648 -43.35 -10.45 -21.05
CA LYS A 648 -42.97 -11.82 -21.40
C LYS A 648 -41.68 -12.19 -20.68
N GLU A 649 -41.72 -13.17 -19.79
CA GLU A 649 -40.54 -13.61 -19.02
C GLU A 649 -39.36 -14.05 -19.94
N GLU A 650 -39.66 -14.60 -21.11
CA GLU A 650 -38.70 -15.00 -22.17
C GLU A 650 -37.86 -13.84 -22.78
N ASP A 651 -38.40 -12.61 -22.83
CA ASP A 651 -37.75 -11.45 -23.46
C ASP A 651 -38.15 -10.12 -22.80
N ILE A 652 -37.61 -9.91 -21.59
CA ILE A 652 -37.93 -8.76 -20.75
C ILE A 652 -37.15 -7.51 -21.21
N GLN A 653 -37.87 -6.53 -21.75
CA GLN A 653 -37.31 -5.24 -22.18
C GLN A 653 -37.22 -4.23 -21.03
N VAL A 654 -36.20 -3.38 -21.05
CA VAL A 654 -35.89 -2.44 -19.95
C VAL A 654 -36.99 -1.38 -19.81
N GLU A 655 -37.59 -1.00 -20.93
CA GLU A 655 -38.70 -0.04 -21.05
C GLU A 655 -39.94 -0.55 -20.31
N GLN A 656 -40.24 -1.85 -20.42
CA GLN A 656 -41.36 -2.48 -19.71
C GLN A 656 -41.12 -2.49 -18.19
N LEU A 657 -39.89 -2.81 -17.75
CA LEU A 657 -39.50 -2.73 -16.34
C LEU A 657 -39.55 -1.30 -15.78
N ASN A 658 -39.31 -0.30 -16.63
CA ASN A 658 -39.45 1.11 -16.25
C ASN A 658 -40.92 1.54 -16.19
N GLN A 659 -41.78 1.07 -17.09
CA GLN A 659 -43.24 1.27 -17.03
C GLN A 659 -43.85 0.64 -15.77
N LEU A 660 -43.52 -0.63 -15.46
CA LEU A 660 -43.97 -1.32 -14.25
C LEU A 660 -43.52 -0.59 -12.98
N ARG A 661 -42.24 -0.18 -12.93
CA ARG A 661 -41.70 0.64 -11.83
C ARG A 661 -42.42 1.99 -11.69
N SER A 662 -42.84 2.61 -12.78
CA SER A 662 -43.62 3.85 -12.75
C SER A 662 -45.03 3.62 -12.20
N ALA A 663 -45.70 2.55 -12.60
CA ALA A 663 -47.02 2.19 -12.06
C ALA A 663 -46.96 1.85 -10.56
N LEU A 664 -45.93 1.11 -10.13
CA LEU A 664 -45.63 0.91 -8.70
C LEU A 664 -45.34 2.23 -7.96
N GLY A 665 -44.78 3.23 -8.65
CA GLY A 665 -44.68 4.60 -8.14
C GLY A 665 -46.03 5.21 -7.79
N GLU A 666 -47.05 5.03 -8.63
CA GLU A 666 -48.42 5.48 -8.33
C GLU A 666 -49.09 4.62 -7.25
N VAL A 667 -48.88 3.30 -7.21
CA VAL A 667 -49.31 2.43 -6.10
C VAL A 667 -48.77 2.93 -4.76
N ARG A 668 -47.48 3.30 -4.69
CA ARG A 668 -46.85 3.87 -3.49
C ARG A 668 -47.46 5.22 -3.09
N LYS A 669 -47.77 6.10 -4.04
CA LYS A 669 -48.44 7.39 -3.79
C LYS A 669 -49.90 7.23 -3.33
N SER A 670 -50.60 6.23 -3.87
CA SER A 670 -52.00 5.93 -3.55
C SER A 670 -52.19 5.14 -2.25
N ALA A 671 -51.11 4.61 -1.65
CA ALA A 671 -51.14 3.81 -0.44
C ALA A 671 -51.92 4.48 0.71
N LEU A 672 -52.66 3.68 1.48
CA LEU A 672 -53.42 4.16 2.61
C LEU A 672 -52.52 4.43 3.83
N ASP A 673 -52.80 5.54 4.49
CA ASP A 673 -52.17 5.96 5.74
C ASP A 673 -52.77 5.16 6.90
N GLN A 674 -51.96 4.26 7.49
CA GLN A 674 -52.38 3.40 8.59
C GLN A 674 -52.87 4.21 9.80
N GLY A 675 -52.27 5.37 10.10
CA GLY A 675 -52.69 6.22 11.20
C GLY A 675 -54.09 6.82 10.99
N LYS A 676 -54.52 7.00 9.73
CA LYS A 676 -55.90 7.38 9.39
C LYS A 676 -56.87 6.20 9.47
N LEU A 677 -56.43 5.01 9.04
CA LEU A 677 -57.22 3.78 9.18
C LEU A 677 -57.52 3.47 10.66
N ASP A 678 -56.48 3.44 11.50
CA ASP A 678 -56.58 3.25 12.95
C ASP A 678 -57.50 4.28 13.63
N LYS A 679 -57.48 5.54 13.17
CA LYS A 679 -58.35 6.61 13.71
C LYS A 679 -59.82 6.33 13.43
N VAL A 680 -60.14 5.81 12.23
CA VAL A 680 -61.51 5.44 11.84
C VAL A 680 -61.97 4.16 12.57
N THR A 681 -61.07 3.20 12.79
CA THR A 681 -61.37 2.01 13.62
C THR A 681 -61.66 2.39 15.08
N ARG A 682 -60.94 3.37 15.67
CA ARG A 682 -61.26 3.91 17.00
C ARG A 682 -62.62 4.62 17.03
N HIS A 683 -62.92 5.43 16.02
CA HIS A 683 -64.22 6.11 15.90
C HIS A 683 -65.38 5.10 15.84
N SER A 684 -65.26 4.00 15.10
CA SER A 684 -66.28 2.94 15.09
C SER A 684 -66.48 2.23 16.44
N LYS A 685 -65.48 2.19 17.32
CA LYS A 685 -65.67 1.69 18.70
C LYS A 685 -66.48 2.67 19.53
N SER A 686 -66.21 3.98 19.41
CA SER A 686 -67.02 5.03 20.03
C SER A 686 -68.49 4.96 19.59
N CYS A 687 -68.77 4.64 18.32
CA CYS A 687 -70.14 4.43 17.85
C CYS A 687 -70.81 3.21 18.52
N ALA A 688 -70.07 2.13 18.80
CA ALA A 688 -70.62 0.99 19.54
C ALA A 688 -70.92 1.33 21.01
N GLU A 689 -70.10 2.19 21.63
CA GLU A 689 -70.34 2.74 22.97
C GLU A 689 -71.55 3.69 23.01
N ASP A 690 -71.83 4.42 21.92
CA ASP A 690 -73.07 5.18 21.75
C ASP A 690 -74.31 4.27 21.71
N ASN A 691 -74.25 3.12 21.03
CA ASN A 691 -75.36 2.16 20.99
C ASN A 691 -75.70 1.61 22.39
N LEU A 692 -74.68 1.28 23.19
CA LEU A 692 -74.87 0.81 24.57
C LEU A 692 -75.50 1.89 25.45
N PHE A 693 -75.14 3.17 25.24
CA PHE A 693 -75.80 4.29 25.90
C PHE A 693 -77.29 4.40 25.53
N VAL A 694 -77.64 4.28 24.24
CA VAL A 694 -79.04 4.37 23.79
C VAL A 694 -79.90 3.27 24.42
N GLN A 695 -79.38 2.04 24.49
CA GLN A 695 -80.08 0.91 25.11
C GLN A 695 -80.34 1.12 26.61
N ASP A 696 -79.35 1.62 27.36
CA ASP A 696 -79.53 1.91 28.80
C ASP A 696 -80.46 3.11 29.05
N TYR A 697 -80.38 4.15 28.20
CA TYR A 697 -81.31 5.29 28.25
C TYR A 697 -82.76 4.88 27.97
N LEU A 698 -83.01 4.05 26.94
CA LEU A 698 -84.36 3.57 26.62
C LEU A 698 -84.90 2.60 27.66
N ALA A 699 -84.04 1.81 28.32
CA ALA A 699 -84.43 1.01 29.48
C ALA A 699 -84.84 1.88 30.68
N PHE A 700 -84.07 2.94 30.97
CA PHE A 700 -84.40 3.92 32.00
C PHE A 700 -85.71 4.66 31.70
N GLU A 701 -85.92 5.16 30.47
CA GLU A 701 -87.15 5.84 30.07
C GLU A 701 -88.37 4.93 30.17
N LYS A 702 -88.23 3.65 29.82
CA LYS A 702 -89.31 2.69 30.03
C LYS A 702 -89.62 2.49 31.51
N GLN A 703 -88.61 2.29 32.36
CA GLN A 703 -88.81 2.19 33.80
C GLN A 703 -89.47 3.46 34.38
N ARG A 704 -89.12 4.63 33.84
CA ARG A 704 -89.70 5.93 34.25
C ARG A 704 -91.16 6.04 33.86
N ALA A 705 -91.54 5.63 32.65
CA ALA A 705 -92.93 5.57 32.20
C ALA A 705 -93.74 4.51 32.98
N ASP A 706 -93.22 3.29 33.14
CA ASP A 706 -93.86 2.20 33.90
C ASP A 706 -94.11 2.65 35.37
N ALA A 707 -93.16 3.36 36.00
CA ALA A 707 -93.30 3.92 37.34
C ALA A 707 -94.28 5.11 37.42
N GLN A 708 -94.30 5.99 36.41
CA GLN A 708 -95.29 7.09 36.32
C GLN A 708 -96.72 6.57 36.12
N GLU A 709 -96.92 5.53 35.32
CA GLU A 709 -98.24 4.91 35.14
C GLU A 709 -98.73 4.28 36.46
N ASN A 710 -97.85 3.59 37.19
CA ASN A 710 -98.17 3.01 38.49
C ASN A 710 -98.40 4.08 39.56
N LEU A 711 -97.64 5.18 39.58
CA LEU A 711 -97.94 6.35 40.42
C LEU A 711 -99.32 6.95 40.08
N GLY A 712 -99.67 7.05 38.79
CA GLY A 712 -100.98 7.51 38.34
C GLY A 712 -102.13 6.62 38.85
N LYS A 713 -101.97 5.29 38.78
CA LYS A 713 -102.91 4.32 39.37
C LYS A 713 -103.01 4.48 40.89
N HIS A 714 -101.88 4.59 41.58
CA HIS A 714 -101.84 4.78 43.03
C HIS A 714 -102.51 6.10 43.46
N ILE A 715 -102.35 7.20 42.71
CA ILE A 715 -103.06 8.47 42.96
C ILE A 715 -104.56 8.32 42.72
N ALA A 716 -104.98 7.67 41.62
CA ALA A 716 -106.39 7.48 41.30
C ALA A 716 -107.11 6.64 42.37
N ASP A 717 -106.53 5.49 42.75
CA ASP A 717 -107.05 4.61 43.80
C ASP A 717 -107.03 5.28 45.19
N ALA A 718 -105.96 6.02 45.52
CA ALA A 718 -105.88 6.77 46.77
C ALA A 718 -106.90 7.91 46.85
N ARG A 719 -107.21 8.58 45.72
CA ARG A 719 -108.30 9.56 45.62
C ARG A 719 -109.67 8.90 45.84
N GLU A 720 -109.93 7.77 45.20
CA GLU A 720 -111.17 7.01 45.37
C GLU A 720 -111.36 6.58 46.83
N LYS A 721 -110.34 5.96 47.44
CA LYS A 721 -110.35 5.57 48.85
C LYS A 721 -110.48 6.76 49.80
N PHE A 722 -109.86 7.91 49.50
CA PHE A 722 -110.00 9.13 50.31
C PHE A 722 -111.44 9.68 50.25
N GLU A 723 -112.07 9.71 49.08
CA GLU A 723 -113.46 10.16 48.94
C GLU A 723 -114.48 9.15 49.51
N MET A 724 -114.16 7.84 49.55
CA MET A 724 -114.93 6.86 50.34
C MET A 724 -114.83 7.12 51.85
N LEU A 725 -113.62 7.30 52.39
CA LEU A 725 -113.42 7.60 53.83
C LEU A 725 -114.16 8.87 54.27
N LYS A 726 -114.23 9.87 53.38
CA LYS A 726 -114.91 11.16 53.59
C LYS A 726 -116.44 11.07 53.64
N GLN A 727 -117.04 9.93 53.26
CA GLN A 727 -118.49 9.67 53.39
C GLN A 727 -118.85 8.96 54.70
N GLU A 728 -117.88 8.33 55.37
CA GLU A 728 -118.01 7.85 56.74
C GLU A 728 -117.68 9.02 57.70
N ASN A 729 -118.37 9.11 58.85
CA ASN A 729 -118.21 10.23 59.80
C ASN A 729 -116.93 10.11 60.64
N LEU A 730 -115.77 10.26 59.99
CA LEU A 730 -114.43 10.14 60.58
C LEU A 730 -113.93 11.43 61.24
N SER A 731 -112.89 11.30 62.07
CA SER A 731 -112.24 12.46 62.67
C SER A 731 -111.42 13.28 61.65
N GLU A 732 -111.45 14.60 61.80
CA GLU A 732 -110.77 15.54 60.89
C GLU A 732 -109.26 15.29 60.81
N THR A 733 -108.63 14.86 61.91
CA THR A 733 -107.21 14.46 61.97
C THR A 733 -106.88 13.22 61.13
N GLN A 734 -107.79 12.23 61.02
CA GLN A 734 -107.58 11.06 60.17
C GLN A 734 -107.67 11.41 58.68
N LEU A 735 -108.65 12.24 58.30
CA LEU A 735 -108.79 12.73 56.92
C LEU A 735 -107.62 13.66 56.54
N LEU A 736 -107.13 14.47 57.47
CA LEU A 736 -105.97 15.34 57.24
C LEU A 736 -104.71 14.53 56.92
N PHE A 737 -104.44 13.45 57.66
CA PHE A 737 -103.28 12.56 57.38
C PHE A 737 -103.34 11.97 55.97
N VAL A 738 -104.47 11.37 55.58
CA VAL A 738 -104.62 10.76 54.25
C VAL A 738 -104.48 11.82 53.14
N ARG A 739 -105.07 13.01 53.32
CA ARG A 739 -104.91 14.14 52.39
C ARG A 739 -103.45 14.58 52.27
N THR A 740 -102.69 14.66 53.36
CA THR A 740 -101.27 15.05 53.31
C THR A 740 -100.43 14.02 52.55
N VAL A 741 -100.65 12.72 52.76
CA VAL A 741 -99.92 11.68 52.01
C VAL A 741 -100.35 11.63 50.54
N LEU A 742 -101.63 11.86 50.24
CA LEU A 742 -102.14 11.96 48.86
C LEU A 742 -101.51 13.15 48.12
N ASN A 743 -101.51 14.34 48.72
CA ASN A 743 -100.84 15.51 48.15
C ASN A 743 -99.33 15.25 47.91
N SER A 744 -98.69 14.43 48.76
CA SER A 744 -97.28 14.02 48.56
C SER A 744 -97.10 13.06 47.39
N LEU A 745 -98.05 12.17 47.10
CA LEU A 745 -98.04 11.34 45.89
C LEU A 745 -98.27 12.19 44.63
N GLU A 746 -99.21 13.14 44.68
CA GLU A 746 -99.47 14.04 43.57
C GLU A 746 -98.26 14.92 43.24
N GLY A 747 -97.56 15.43 44.27
CA GLY A 747 -96.29 16.15 44.10
C GLY A 747 -95.12 15.31 43.54
N MET A 748 -95.18 13.97 43.63
CA MET A 748 -94.16 13.10 43.02
C MET A 748 -94.24 13.06 41.49
N VAL A 749 -95.38 13.42 40.88
CA VAL A 749 -95.53 13.41 39.41
C VAL A 749 -94.48 14.33 38.77
N ASP A 750 -94.28 15.52 39.32
CA ASP A 750 -93.24 16.44 38.87
C ASP A 750 -91.82 15.94 39.20
N SER A 751 -91.62 15.24 40.33
CA SER A 751 -90.31 14.62 40.64
C SER A 751 -89.90 13.59 39.59
N PHE A 752 -90.78 12.66 39.22
CA PHE A 752 -90.51 11.69 38.14
C PHE A 752 -90.29 12.37 36.79
N LYS A 753 -91.10 13.39 36.47
CA LYS A 753 -91.01 14.17 35.22
C LYS A 753 -89.68 14.92 35.11
N ASN A 754 -89.18 15.46 36.22
CA ASN A 754 -87.91 16.20 36.30
C ASN A 754 -86.67 15.29 36.48
N THR A 755 -86.85 13.99 36.72
CA THR A 755 -85.71 13.04 36.77
C THR A 755 -85.13 12.86 35.37
N GLN A 756 -83.94 13.42 35.14
CA GLN A 756 -83.19 13.31 33.89
C GLN A 756 -82.17 12.17 33.96
N TYR A 757 -81.85 11.60 32.79
CA TYR A 757 -80.79 10.59 32.65
C TYR A 757 -79.42 11.27 32.48
N GLU A 758 -78.43 10.90 33.29
CA GLU A 758 -77.03 11.33 33.10
C GLU A 758 -76.22 10.22 32.40
N ARG A 759 -75.77 10.44 31.15
CA ARG A 759 -75.09 9.39 30.33
C ARG A 759 -73.94 8.66 31.03
N ASN A 760 -73.18 9.36 31.87
CA ASN A 760 -72.00 8.80 32.53
C ASN A 760 -72.29 8.25 33.94
N GLN A 761 -73.56 8.17 34.37
CA GLN A 761 -73.94 7.80 35.74
C GLN A 761 -75.15 6.83 35.76
N SER A 762 -75.18 5.87 34.83
CA SER A 762 -76.23 4.82 34.68
C SER A 762 -76.75 4.24 36.01
N GLU A 763 -75.86 3.81 36.91
CA GLU A 763 -76.26 3.24 38.21
C GLU A 763 -76.98 4.24 39.13
N LYS A 764 -76.58 5.52 39.12
CA LYS A 764 -77.27 6.59 39.86
C LYS A 764 -78.65 6.87 39.25
N ASN A 765 -78.77 6.86 37.92
CA ASN A 765 -80.05 7.03 37.22
C ASN A 765 -81.04 5.94 37.69
N LYS A 766 -80.59 4.68 37.72
CA LYS A 766 -81.36 3.53 38.21
C LYS A 766 -81.70 3.65 39.70
N GLN A 767 -80.72 3.99 40.54
CA GLN A 767 -80.90 4.12 41.99
C GLN A 767 -81.89 5.24 42.37
N GLU A 768 -81.81 6.42 41.74
CA GLU A 768 -82.75 7.51 42.02
C GLU A 768 -84.16 7.20 41.54
N LEU A 769 -84.30 6.56 40.37
CA LEU A 769 -85.61 6.14 39.87
C LEU A 769 -86.23 5.04 40.74
N GLN A 770 -85.43 4.08 41.21
CA GLN A 770 -85.86 3.08 42.19
C GLN A 770 -86.27 3.75 43.51
N ARG A 771 -85.46 4.69 44.04
CA ARG A 771 -85.75 5.44 45.26
C ARG A 771 -87.08 6.20 45.17
N LEU A 772 -87.37 6.85 44.06
CA LEU A 772 -88.64 7.52 43.81
C LEU A 772 -89.82 6.53 43.75
N THR A 773 -89.61 5.37 43.13
CA THR A 773 -90.62 4.30 43.00
C THR A 773 -90.94 3.66 44.35
N GLU A 774 -89.93 3.31 45.15
CA GLU A 774 -90.10 2.79 46.51
C GLU A 774 -90.75 3.81 47.44
N LEU A 775 -90.41 5.11 47.31
CA LEU A 775 -91.01 6.18 48.12
C LEU A 775 -92.48 6.42 47.74
N ALA A 776 -92.83 6.31 46.46
CA ALA A 776 -94.22 6.31 45.99
C ALA A 776 -95.01 5.10 46.49
N GLU A 777 -94.47 3.88 46.34
CA GLU A 777 -95.08 2.66 46.88
C GLU A 777 -95.27 2.73 48.40
N SER A 778 -94.26 3.18 49.15
CA SER A 778 -94.35 3.35 50.60
C SER A 778 -95.44 4.35 51.01
N SER A 779 -95.62 5.42 50.24
CA SER A 779 -96.62 6.44 50.51
C SER A 779 -98.04 5.96 50.19
N TYR A 780 -98.21 5.26 49.07
CA TYR A 780 -99.47 4.59 48.73
C TYR A 780 -99.82 3.47 49.73
N LYS A 781 -98.86 2.63 50.14
CA LYS A 781 -99.05 1.59 51.17
C LYS A 781 -99.46 2.16 52.54
N LYS A 782 -99.03 3.38 52.89
CA LYS A 782 -99.52 4.10 54.09
C LYS A 782 -100.99 4.50 53.93
N ILE A 783 -101.42 4.98 52.76
CA ILE A 783 -102.84 5.28 52.49
C ILE A 783 -103.67 4.00 52.54
N LEU A 784 -103.22 2.92 51.89
CA LEU A 784 -103.89 1.61 51.95
C LEU A 784 -104.01 1.10 53.39
N SER A 785 -102.92 1.07 54.15
CA SER A 785 -102.95 0.56 55.52
C SER A 785 -103.81 1.43 56.45
N GLN A 786 -103.83 2.76 56.25
CA GLN A 786 -104.72 3.65 57.00
C GLN A 786 -106.19 3.45 56.61
N TYR A 787 -106.48 3.28 55.31
CA TYR A 787 -107.80 2.93 54.79
C TYR A 787 -108.27 1.59 55.35
N GLU A 788 -107.42 0.57 55.34
CA GLU A 788 -107.69 -0.77 55.88
C GLU A 788 -107.92 -0.73 57.40
N GLN A 789 -107.07 -0.04 58.17
CA GLN A 789 -107.28 0.13 59.62
C GLN A 789 -108.61 0.84 59.93
N ILE A 790 -108.98 1.87 59.16
CA ILE A 790 -110.24 2.58 59.36
C ILE A 790 -111.43 1.72 58.92
N ASN A 791 -111.33 1.01 57.79
CA ASN A 791 -112.37 0.10 57.29
C ASN A 791 -112.58 -1.10 58.23
N GLU A 792 -111.51 -1.72 58.73
CA GLU A 792 -111.58 -2.73 59.80
C GLU A 792 -112.12 -2.14 61.11
N SER A 793 -111.83 -0.88 61.45
CA SER A 793 -112.46 -0.21 62.61
C SER A 793 -113.96 0.00 62.41
N ILE A 794 -114.41 0.38 61.20
CA ILE A 794 -115.82 0.55 60.82
C ILE A 794 -116.56 -0.80 60.82
N LYS A 795 -115.92 -1.89 60.38
CA LYS A 795 -116.44 -3.26 60.49
C LYS A 795 -116.50 -3.74 61.95
N SER A 796 -115.44 -3.48 62.73
CA SER A 796 -115.34 -3.86 64.14
C SER A 796 -116.36 -3.13 65.01
N ALA A 797 -116.69 -1.87 64.66
CA ALA A 797 -117.79 -1.12 65.26
C ALA A 797 -119.19 -1.65 64.91
N LYS A 798 -119.30 -2.73 64.11
CA LYS A 798 -120.56 -3.34 63.66
C LYS A 798 -120.75 -4.82 64.05
N LYS A 799 -119.80 -5.50 64.72
CA LYS A 799 -120.05 -6.77 65.45
C LYS A 799 -118.92 -7.27 66.36
N GLU A 800 -119.31 -8.08 67.34
CA GLU A 800 -118.46 -8.62 68.42
C GLU A 800 -117.77 -9.97 68.08
N GLN A 801 -116.81 -10.36 68.93
CA GLN A 801 -115.98 -11.59 68.93
C GLN A 801 -116.77 -12.86 69.38
N PRO A 802 -116.23 -14.12 69.38
CA PRO A 802 -114.83 -14.61 69.27
C PRO A 802 -114.61 -15.70 68.14
N ILE A 803 -113.42 -16.25 67.78
CA ILE A 803 -112.09 -16.50 68.42
C ILE A 803 -112.11 -17.76 69.33
N ALA A 804 -111.19 -18.77 69.30
CA ALA A 804 -109.95 -19.09 68.56
C ALA A 804 -109.94 -20.61 68.16
N GLN A 805 -108.88 -21.46 68.03
CA GLN A 805 -107.40 -21.39 68.24
C GLN A 805 -106.66 -22.61 67.59
N GLN A 806 -105.52 -22.39 66.89
CA GLN A 806 -104.24 -23.19 66.83
C GLN A 806 -104.21 -24.74 66.60
N PRO A 807 -103.03 -25.41 66.41
CA PRO A 807 -101.61 -24.97 66.31
C PRO A 807 -101.10 -24.83 64.85
N GLU A 808 -100.01 -24.13 64.47
CA GLU A 808 -98.63 -23.90 64.98
C GLU A 808 -97.57 -24.73 64.22
N ILE A 809 -96.30 -24.28 64.29
CA ILE A 809 -95.03 -24.86 63.80
C ILE A 809 -94.50 -24.26 62.47
N SER A 810 -93.28 -23.76 62.58
CA SER A 810 -92.34 -23.28 61.54
C SER A 810 -91.11 -24.25 61.57
N PRO A 811 -89.93 -23.99 60.97
CA PRO A 811 -89.50 -22.98 60.01
C PRO A 811 -88.71 -23.62 58.83
N GLU A 812 -87.75 -22.88 58.25
CA GLU A 812 -86.43 -23.42 57.80
C GLU A 812 -86.37 -24.40 56.59
N HIS A 813 -85.24 -24.55 55.88
CA HIS A 813 -84.12 -23.64 55.56
C HIS A 813 -83.35 -24.19 54.35
N GLN A 814 -82.26 -23.50 53.97
CA GLN A 814 -81.12 -24.02 53.16
C GLN A 814 -81.40 -24.33 51.67
N LYS A 815 -80.59 -23.94 50.68
CA LYS A 815 -79.15 -23.59 50.56
C LYS A 815 -78.19 -24.79 50.70
N LYS A 816 -77.78 -25.37 49.56
CA LYS A 816 -76.35 -25.62 49.21
C LYS A 816 -76.15 -26.42 47.91
N ASN A 817 -75.08 -26.05 47.20
CA ASN A 817 -74.16 -26.95 46.47
C ASN A 817 -74.75 -27.76 45.28
N GLU A 818 -73.98 -28.39 44.38
CA GLU A 818 -72.52 -28.60 44.15
C GLU A 818 -72.32 -28.71 42.61
N LYS A 819 -71.13 -28.75 41.97
CA LYS A 819 -69.90 -29.49 42.31
C LYS A 819 -68.65 -28.99 41.53
N GLN A 820 -67.47 -29.26 42.09
CA GLN A 820 -66.10 -29.20 41.54
C GLN A 820 -65.55 -30.66 41.42
N PRO A 821 -64.27 -30.98 41.07
CA PRO A 821 -63.22 -30.31 40.26
C PRO A 821 -63.04 -31.14 38.93
N PRO A 822 -61.89 -31.74 38.45
CA PRO A 822 -60.42 -31.65 38.72
C PRO A 822 -59.72 -30.52 37.90
N SER A 823 -58.39 -30.24 37.91
CA SER A 823 -57.18 -30.76 38.62
C SER A 823 -56.25 -31.77 37.85
N PRO A 824 -54.94 -31.95 38.21
CA PRO A 824 -53.78 -31.50 37.39
C PRO A 824 -52.68 -32.64 37.29
N PRO A 825 -51.32 -32.49 37.44
CA PRO A 825 -50.34 -31.38 37.35
C PRO A 825 -48.98 -31.69 36.64
N THR A 826 -48.01 -30.74 36.70
CA THR A 826 -46.51 -30.91 36.77
C THR A 826 -45.64 -31.03 35.48
N LEU A 827 -44.52 -30.25 35.39
CA LEU A 827 -43.11 -30.74 35.40
C LEU A 827 -42.03 -29.70 34.95
N ARG A 828 -40.97 -29.53 35.78
CA ARG A 828 -39.53 -29.21 35.48
C ARG A 828 -39.15 -27.90 34.73
N LYS A 829 -37.85 -27.54 34.56
CA LYS A 829 -36.67 -27.39 35.47
C LYS A 829 -35.47 -26.81 34.68
N GLU A 830 -34.51 -26.14 35.35
CA GLU A 830 -33.09 -25.91 34.95
C GLU A 830 -32.69 -25.11 33.68
N GLU A 831 -32.04 -23.96 33.92
CA GLU A 831 -30.68 -23.51 33.51
C GLU A 831 -30.06 -23.66 32.09
N GLU A 832 -29.15 -22.70 31.82
CA GLU A 832 -28.08 -22.57 30.79
C GLU A 832 -28.35 -22.65 29.27
N PRO A 833 -27.85 -21.65 28.49
CA PRO A 833 -27.54 -21.80 27.08
C PRO A 833 -26.03 -22.04 26.85
N ILE A 834 -25.60 -23.32 26.77
CA ILE A 834 -24.24 -23.66 26.34
C ILE A 834 -24.08 -23.41 24.82
N ALA A 835 -22.94 -22.84 24.41
CA ALA A 835 -22.70 -22.45 23.03
C ALA A 835 -22.38 -23.62 22.09
N GLU A 836 -23.12 -23.73 20.97
CA GLU A 836 -22.79 -24.67 19.88
C GLU A 836 -22.15 -23.95 18.68
N LYS A 837 -20.88 -24.26 18.41
CA LYS A 837 -20.09 -23.67 17.32
C LYS A 837 -20.48 -24.26 15.96
N ARG A 838 -21.31 -23.56 15.17
CA ARG A 838 -21.50 -23.90 13.76
C ARG A 838 -20.21 -23.67 12.97
N LYS A 839 -19.74 -24.74 12.30
CA LYS A 839 -18.44 -24.79 11.61
C LYS A 839 -18.48 -23.97 10.32
N LEU A 840 -17.77 -22.84 10.30
CA LEU A 840 -17.49 -22.12 9.06
C LEU A 840 -16.78 -23.06 8.07
N HIS A 841 -17.30 -23.17 6.84
CA HIS A 841 -16.68 -24.03 5.83
C HIS A 841 -15.35 -23.44 5.39
N GLN A 842 -14.24 -24.08 5.77
CA GLN A 842 -12.92 -23.69 5.31
C GLN A 842 -12.80 -24.00 3.81
N LYS A 843 -12.84 -22.94 2.99
CA LYS A 843 -12.36 -22.96 1.60
C LYS A 843 -10.94 -23.57 1.61
N PRO A 844 -10.58 -24.47 0.67
CA PRO A 844 -9.24 -25.07 0.65
C PRO A 844 -8.17 -23.96 0.59
N PRO A 845 -7.05 -24.09 1.32
CA PRO A 845 -6.10 -23.00 1.49
C PRO A 845 -5.52 -22.58 0.14
N SER A 846 -5.70 -21.30 -0.21
CA SER A 846 -5.02 -20.69 -1.35
C SER A 846 -3.51 -20.84 -1.17
N THR A 847 -2.81 -21.23 -2.25
CA THR A 847 -1.35 -21.33 -2.22
C THR A 847 -0.76 -19.95 -1.94
N ILE A 848 0.43 -19.91 -1.31
CA ILE A 848 1.17 -18.65 -1.07
C ILE A 848 1.33 -17.83 -2.37
N GLU A 849 1.51 -18.52 -3.49
CA GLU A 849 1.49 -17.99 -4.86
C GLU A 849 0.24 -17.14 -5.14
N ILE A 850 -0.96 -17.69 -4.91
CA ILE A 850 -2.24 -16.99 -5.12
C ILE A 850 -2.40 -15.82 -4.15
N ARG A 851 -2.02 -15.99 -2.87
CA ARG A 851 -2.11 -14.90 -1.88
C ARG A 851 -1.19 -13.72 -2.20
N ILE A 852 0.04 -13.97 -2.66
CA ILE A 852 0.96 -12.90 -3.13
C ILE A 852 0.34 -12.14 -4.32
N ILE A 853 -0.25 -12.86 -5.28
CA ILE A 853 -0.96 -12.26 -6.42
C ILE A 853 -2.10 -11.35 -5.95
N GLU A 854 -2.85 -11.78 -4.94
CA GLU A 854 -3.99 -11.03 -4.38
C GLU A 854 -3.52 -9.75 -3.68
N ILE A 855 -2.47 -9.80 -2.87
CA ILE A 855 -1.90 -8.63 -2.18
C ILE A 855 -1.37 -7.59 -3.18
N TYR A 856 -0.52 -8.00 -4.13
CA TYR A 856 0.05 -7.08 -5.12
C TYR A 856 -1.01 -6.51 -6.08
N ARG A 857 -2.07 -7.27 -6.41
CA ARG A 857 -3.21 -6.75 -7.17
C ARG A 857 -4.01 -5.73 -6.36
N LYS A 858 -4.36 -6.07 -5.12
CA LYS A 858 -5.10 -5.18 -4.20
C LYS A 858 -4.36 -3.86 -4.01
N TYR A 859 -3.05 -3.90 -3.76
CA TYR A 859 -2.20 -2.71 -3.70
C TYR A 859 -2.32 -1.84 -4.96
N ALA A 860 -2.21 -2.43 -6.15
CA ALA A 860 -2.29 -1.69 -7.42
C ALA A 860 -3.70 -1.13 -7.69
N GLU A 861 -4.75 -1.85 -7.31
CA GLU A 861 -6.15 -1.43 -7.46
C GLU A 861 -6.52 -0.32 -6.46
N GLU A 862 -6.07 -0.40 -5.21
CA GLU A 862 -6.23 0.65 -4.17
C GLU A 862 -5.47 1.93 -4.55
N VAL A 863 -4.21 1.84 -4.97
CA VAL A 863 -3.41 3.01 -5.41
C VAL A 863 -4.06 3.68 -6.62
N LYS A 864 -4.45 2.91 -7.64
CA LYS A 864 -5.14 3.45 -8.82
C LYS A 864 -6.49 4.06 -8.46
N GLY A 865 -7.23 3.45 -7.54
CA GLY A 865 -8.50 3.94 -7.01
C GLY A 865 -8.33 5.28 -6.29
N GLY A 866 -7.38 5.38 -5.37
CA GLY A 866 -7.05 6.62 -4.66
C GLY A 866 -6.64 7.76 -5.61
N ILE A 867 -5.76 7.49 -6.57
CA ILE A 867 -5.34 8.48 -7.57
C ILE A 867 -6.53 8.92 -8.47
N SER A 868 -7.48 8.02 -8.71
CA SER A 868 -8.69 8.34 -9.48
C SER A 868 -9.68 9.19 -8.65
N ARG A 869 -9.89 8.89 -7.35
CA ARG A 869 -10.71 9.72 -6.44
C ARG A 869 -10.13 11.14 -6.30
N LEU A 870 -8.80 11.25 -6.16
CA LEU A 870 -8.07 12.52 -6.13
C LEU A 870 -8.33 13.40 -7.37
N ALA A 871 -8.69 12.81 -8.51
CA ALA A 871 -9.01 13.53 -9.74
C ALA A 871 -10.52 13.80 -9.94
N SER A 872 -11.40 13.22 -9.13
CA SER A 872 -12.86 13.32 -9.28
C SER A 872 -13.59 14.05 -8.15
N GLU A 873 -13.01 14.14 -6.95
CA GLU A 873 -13.65 14.71 -5.77
C GLU A 873 -12.84 15.90 -5.21
N PRO A 874 -13.33 17.15 -5.30
CA PRO A 874 -12.56 18.34 -4.88
C PRO A 874 -12.50 18.51 -3.35
N GLU A 875 -13.42 17.93 -2.60
CA GLU A 875 -13.38 17.92 -1.13
C GLU A 875 -12.49 16.77 -0.63
N GLN A 876 -11.17 16.99 -0.66
CA GLN A 876 -10.13 15.98 -0.39
C GLN A 876 -10.17 15.32 1.00
N LYS A 877 -11.04 15.77 1.91
CA LYS A 877 -11.02 15.45 3.34
C LYS A 877 -11.24 13.96 3.65
N PRO A 878 -12.27 13.27 3.12
CA PRO A 878 -12.51 11.86 3.46
C PRO A 878 -11.37 10.94 3.00
N LEU A 879 -10.73 11.27 1.88
CA LEU A 879 -9.58 10.52 1.36
C LEU A 879 -8.32 10.77 2.22
N LYS A 880 -8.09 12.00 2.68
CA LYS A 880 -6.99 12.36 3.59
C LYS A 880 -7.12 11.62 4.92
N ASP A 881 -8.33 11.51 5.46
CA ASP A 881 -8.64 10.77 6.70
C ASP A 881 -8.48 9.23 6.50
N GLU A 882 -9.00 8.64 5.41
CA GLU A 882 -8.81 7.21 5.09
C GLU A 882 -7.33 6.82 4.98
N LEU A 883 -6.53 7.69 4.34
CA LEU A 883 -5.10 7.48 4.15
C LEU A 883 -4.31 7.67 5.45
N TRP A 884 -4.73 8.56 6.35
CA TRP A 884 -4.09 8.73 7.66
C TRP A 884 -4.20 7.45 8.51
N GLU A 885 -5.39 6.85 8.59
CA GLU A 885 -5.59 5.59 9.31
C GLU A 885 -4.72 4.46 8.74
N LYS A 886 -4.64 4.34 7.40
CA LYS A 886 -3.74 3.40 6.70
C LYS A 886 -2.25 3.68 6.97
N TYR A 887 -1.87 4.94 7.17
CA TYR A 887 -0.48 5.40 7.34
C TYR A 887 0.02 5.30 8.80
N ASN A 888 -0.87 5.54 9.77
CA ASN A 888 -0.55 5.61 11.20
C ASN A 888 -0.73 4.26 11.95
N ALA A 889 -1.20 3.21 11.27
CA ALA A 889 -1.67 1.96 11.88
C ALA A 889 -0.67 1.21 12.80
N GLN A 890 0.64 1.48 12.72
CA GLN A 890 1.64 0.78 13.57
C GLN A 890 2.78 1.64 14.17
N ASN A 891 2.93 2.95 13.90
CA ASN A 891 3.88 3.77 14.68
C ASN A 891 3.70 5.30 14.61
N MET A 892 4.32 6.01 15.57
CA MET A 892 4.16 7.44 15.90
C MET A 892 4.72 8.43 14.84
N ALA A 893 4.07 8.54 13.69
CA ALA A 893 4.15 9.78 12.90
C ALA A 893 3.24 10.86 13.55
N THR A 894 3.53 12.15 13.38
CA THR A 894 2.52 13.18 13.72
C THR A 894 1.60 13.43 12.52
N PHE A 895 0.29 13.61 12.77
CA PHE A 895 -0.68 13.98 11.72
C PHE A 895 -0.21 15.19 10.91
N LYS A 896 0.49 16.12 11.55
CA LYS A 896 1.02 17.36 10.95
C LYS A 896 2.14 17.13 9.91
N GLU A 897 2.89 16.04 10.03
CA GLU A 897 3.91 15.64 9.06
C GLU A 897 3.29 14.90 7.87
N PHE A 898 2.30 14.05 8.13
CA PHE A 898 1.47 13.43 7.09
C PHE A 898 0.68 14.48 6.29
N GLU A 899 0.04 15.44 6.97
CA GLU A 899 -0.68 16.56 6.38
C GLU A 899 0.22 17.35 5.43
N LYS A 900 1.40 17.76 5.90
CA LYS A 900 2.41 18.46 5.09
C LYS A 900 2.93 17.62 3.92
N ALA A 901 2.99 16.29 4.04
CA ALA A 901 3.39 15.41 2.95
C ALA A 901 2.27 15.25 1.91
N TYR A 902 1.02 15.12 2.36
CA TYR A 902 -0.17 14.99 1.50
C TYR A 902 -0.43 16.27 0.71
N ASP A 903 -0.26 17.43 1.34
CA ASP A 903 -0.44 18.74 0.69
C ASP A 903 0.74 19.09 -0.26
N HIS A 904 1.81 18.30 -0.27
CA HIS A 904 2.96 18.44 -1.17
C HIS A 904 2.94 17.45 -2.34
N ASP A 905 2.72 16.16 -2.06
CA ASP A 905 2.51 15.12 -3.07
C ASP A 905 1.51 14.06 -2.57
N PRO A 906 0.20 14.25 -2.84
CA PRO A 906 -0.82 13.33 -2.38
C PRO A 906 -0.77 11.97 -3.12
N LYS A 907 -0.20 11.90 -4.34
CA LYS A 907 -0.04 10.63 -5.06
C LYS A 907 0.99 9.75 -4.36
N LEU A 908 2.13 10.32 -3.99
CA LEU A 908 3.18 9.61 -3.24
C LEU A 908 2.70 9.18 -1.85
N VAL A 909 1.80 9.93 -1.21
CA VAL A 909 1.17 9.52 0.05
C VAL A 909 0.15 8.39 -0.16
N ILE A 910 -0.65 8.41 -1.24
CA ILE A 910 -1.53 7.29 -1.63
C ILE A 910 -0.72 6.00 -1.85
N GLU A 911 0.42 6.07 -2.53
CA GLU A 911 1.32 4.92 -2.70
C GLU A 911 1.87 4.42 -1.36
N LYS A 912 2.44 5.32 -0.53
CA LYS A 912 3.06 4.95 0.75
C LYS A 912 2.06 4.35 1.76
N ALA A 913 0.88 4.94 1.92
CA ALA A 913 -0.13 4.45 2.86
C ALA A 913 -0.66 3.06 2.47
N ASN A 914 -0.96 2.83 1.19
CA ASN A 914 -1.39 1.51 0.73
C ASN A 914 -0.23 0.49 0.71
N ALA A 915 1.03 0.93 0.61
CA ALA A 915 2.19 0.06 0.73
C ALA A 915 2.36 -0.47 2.16
N VAL A 916 2.09 0.32 3.21
CA VAL A 916 2.10 -0.16 4.61
C VAL A 916 1.13 -1.33 4.80
N VAL A 917 -0.09 -1.22 4.25
CA VAL A 917 -1.10 -2.29 4.28
C VAL A 917 -0.60 -3.54 3.57
N ALA A 918 -0.08 -3.40 2.35
CA ALA A 918 0.44 -4.53 1.57
C ALA A 918 1.64 -5.23 2.25
N LEU A 919 2.49 -4.48 2.95
CA LEU A 919 3.62 -5.03 3.71
C LEU A 919 3.13 -5.83 4.94
N SER A 920 2.03 -5.42 5.60
CA SER A 920 1.42 -6.22 6.68
C SER A 920 0.87 -7.54 6.15
N GLU A 921 0.14 -7.52 5.04
CA GLU A 921 -0.39 -8.75 4.42
C GLU A 921 0.75 -9.69 3.96
N ILE A 922 1.89 -9.14 3.49
CA ILE A 922 3.10 -9.93 3.17
C ILE A 922 3.74 -10.52 4.44
N LYS A 923 3.84 -9.74 5.54
CA LYS A 923 4.38 -10.19 6.83
C LYS A 923 3.55 -11.36 7.37
N GLU A 924 2.24 -11.17 7.50
CA GLU A 924 1.28 -12.17 7.99
C GLU A 924 1.33 -13.44 7.12
N LEU A 925 1.41 -13.32 5.79
CA LEU A 925 1.52 -14.46 4.89
C LEU A 925 2.80 -15.30 5.11
N ILE A 926 3.92 -14.66 5.48
CA ILE A 926 5.18 -15.35 5.84
C ILE A 926 5.06 -16.03 7.21
N GLU A 927 4.33 -15.42 8.15
CA GLU A 927 4.07 -15.91 9.51
C GLU A 927 3.05 -17.07 9.55
N ASP A 928 2.08 -17.09 8.63
CA ASP A 928 1.16 -18.22 8.39
C ASP A 928 1.85 -19.40 7.67
N THR A 929 2.67 -19.12 6.65
CA THR A 929 3.13 -20.17 5.72
C THR A 929 4.08 -21.18 6.37
N LYS A 930 3.78 -22.48 6.26
CA LYS A 930 4.66 -23.57 6.73
C LYS A 930 5.79 -23.82 5.73
N TRP A 931 6.93 -23.15 5.95
CA TRP A 931 8.12 -23.26 5.09
C TRP A 931 8.87 -24.59 5.28
N LYS A 932 9.45 -25.11 4.20
CA LYS A 932 10.34 -26.28 4.20
C LYS A 932 11.78 -25.82 3.97
N VAL A 933 12.70 -26.21 4.86
CA VAL A 933 14.12 -25.87 4.79
C VAL A 933 14.93 -27.18 4.86
N LYS A 934 15.66 -27.53 3.79
CA LYS A 934 16.21 -28.89 3.59
C LYS A 934 17.19 -29.37 4.68
N LEU A 935 17.81 -28.45 5.44
CA LEU A 935 18.72 -28.77 6.56
C LEU A 935 18.39 -27.98 7.85
N GLY A 936 17.13 -27.56 8.03
CA GLY A 936 16.70 -26.88 9.27
C GLY A 936 17.53 -25.63 9.62
N PRO A 937 17.94 -25.43 10.90
CA PRO A 937 18.67 -24.24 11.34
C PRO A 937 19.97 -23.96 10.56
N LEU A 938 20.66 -25.00 10.07
CA LEU A 938 21.95 -24.89 9.37
C LEU A 938 21.85 -24.15 8.02
N THR A 939 20.65 -23.98 7.47
CA THR A 939 20.42 -23.31 6.17
C THR A 939 19.26 -22.30 6.18
N GLY A 940 18.58 -22.16 7.30
CA GLY A 940 17.47 -21.22 7.48
C GLY A 940 17.89 -19.94 8.22
N LYS A 941 16.89 -19.11 8.51
CA LYS A 941 16.94 -18.01 9.47
C LYS A 941 15.67 -18.03 10.31
N GLU A 942 15.77 -17.65 11.57
CA GLU A 942 14.63 -17.66 12.50
C GLU A 942 13.93 -16.31 12.49
N ILE A 943 12.60 -16.35 12.43
CA ILE A 943 11.71 -15.22 12.73
C ILE A 943 10.91 -15.55 14.00
N GLU A 944 10.56 -14.54 14.78
CA GLU A 944 9.71 -14.70 15.95
C GLU A 944 8.25 -14.45 15.58
N VAL A 945 7.36 -15.38 15.94
CA VAL A 945 5.91 -15.31 15.74
C VAL A 945 5.24 -15.77 17.02
N ASP A 946 4.40 -14.93 17.62
CA ASP A 946 3.68 -15.21 18.89
C ASP A 946 4.58 -15.78 20.01
N GLY A 947 5.78 -15.20 20.18
CA GLY A 947 6.77 -15.64 21.17
C GLY A 947 7.46 -16.97 20.85
N LYS A 948 7.40 -17.44 19.61
CA LYS A 948 8.00 -18.72 19.16
C LYS A 948 8.87 -18.50 17.92
N PHE A 949 10.06 -19.10 17.92
CA PHE A 949 10.96 -19.05 16.78
C PHE A 949 10.53 -20.02 15.67
N LYS A 950 10.51 -19.51 14.44
CA LYS A 950 10.07 -20.20 13.23
C LYS A 950 11.14 -20.06 12.15
N ILE A 951 11.61 -21.20 11.61
CA ILE A 951 12.69 -21.22 10.61
C ILE A 951 12.12 -20.98 9.22
N VAL A 952 12.66 -19.99 8.51
CA VAL A 952 12.33 -19.64 7.12
C VAL A 952 13.57 -19.63 6.22
N PRO A 953 13.45 -19.74 4.88
CA PRO A 953 14.59 -19.60 3.98
C PRO A 953 15.26 -18.21 4.09
N PRO A 954 16.59 -18.07 3.94
CA PRO A 954 17.30 -16.79 4.15
C PRO A 954 16.86 -15.64 3.23
N HIS A 955 16.28 -15.93 2.08
CA HIS A 955 15.69 -14.93 1.17
C HIS A 955 14.29 -14.48 1.62
N ILE A 956 13.49 -15.38 2.21
CA ILE A 956 12.20 -15.04 2.84
C ILE A 956 12.43 -14.19 4.10
N PHE A 957 13.47 -14.51 4.88
CA PHE A 957 13.89 -13.69 6.02
C PHE A 957 14.19 -12.24 5.60
N LYS A 958 14.91 -12.03 4.48
CA LYS A 958 15.15 -10.67 3.95
C LYS A 958 13.87 -9.95 3.51
N ILE A 959 12.91 -10.66 2.91
CA ILE A 959 11.59 -10.08 2.57
C ILE A 959 10.84 -9.69 3.85
N TYR A 960 10.85 -10.55 4.86
CA TYR A 960 10.24 -10.32 6.17
C TYR A 960 10.86 -9.12 6.91
N GLU A 961 12.19 -8.96 6.87
CA GLU A 961 12.87 -7.78 7.39
C GLU A 961 12.48 -6.51 6.64
N GLN A 962 12.42 -6.53 5.30
CA GLN A 962 11.95 -5.36 4.53
C GLN A 962 10.48 -5.03 4.83
N ALA A 963 9.62 -6.03 5.00
CA ALA A 963 8.23 -5.84 5.42
C ALA A 963 8.16 -5.11 6.77
N LYS A 964 8.84 -5.63 7.81
CA LYS A 964 8.91 -4.98 9.13
C LYS A 964 9.49 -3.56 9.06
N LEU A 965 10.53 -3.33 8.25
CA LEU A 965 11.15 -2.00 8.10
C LEU A 965 10.24 -0.99 7.41
N GLY A 966 9.49 -1.39 6.37
CA GLY A 966 8.54 -0.52 5.68
C GLY A 966 7.22 -0.31 6.42
N MET A 967 6.82 -1.22 7.31
CA MET A 967 5.70 -1.04 8.23
C MET A 967 6.08 -0.12 9.40
N ALA A 968 7.30 -0.22 9.91
CA ALA A 968 7.81 0.62 11.00
C ALA A 968 8.15 2.05 10.56
N ASP A 969 8.36 2.28 9.26
CA ASP A 969 8.60 3.60 8.67
C ASP A 969 7.78 3.77 7.37
N PRO A 970 6.60 4.40 7.45
CA PRO A 970 5.73 4.67 6.29
C PRO A 970 6.38 5.52 5.18
N GLN A 971 7.41 6.32 5.46
CA GLN A 971 8.15 7.03 4.40
C GLN A 971 8.99 6.06 3.56
N LYS A 972 9.45 4.95 4.16
CA LYS A 972 10.21 3.88 3.49
C LYS A 972 9.33 2.75 2.92
N ALA A 973 8.03 2.72 3.19
CA ALA A 973 7.11 1.65 2.74
C ALA A 973 7.17 1.37 1.23
N GLY A 974 7.11 2.41 0.40
CA GLY A 974 7.19 2.25 -1.07
C GLY A 974 8.54 1.66 -1.54
N ASP A 975 9.64 2.01 -0.87
CA ASP A 975 10.97 1.47 -1.20
C ASP A 975 11.20 0.07 -0.60
N ALA A 976 10.53 -0.26 0.51
CA ALA A 976 10.49 -1.64 1.02
C ALA A 976 9.77 -2.57 0.03
N MET A 977 8.65 -2.14 -0.57
CA MET A 977 7.97 -2.89 -1.64
C MET A 977 8.86 -3.10 -2.88
N LYS A 978 9.64 -2.08 -3.28
CA LYS A 978 10.65 -2.21 -4.35
C LYS A 978 11.75 -3.20 -3.98
N LYS A 979 12.32 -3.10 -2.78
CA LYS A 979 13.38 -4.01 -2.29
C LYS A 979 12.91 -5.46 -2.13
N ILE A 980 11.67 -5.69 -1.70
CA ILE A 980 11.07 -7.03 -1.68
C ILE A 980 11.04 -7.64 -3.10
N ASN A 981 10.67 -6.83 -4.10
CA ASN A 981 10.74 -7.25 -5.49
C ASN A 981 12.19 -7.51 -5.97
N GLU A 982 13.13 -6.63 -5.65
CA GLU A 982 14.56 -6.84 -5.96
C GLU A 982 15.10 -8.13 -5.32
N ILE A 983 14.72 -8.42 -4.07
CA ILE A 983 15.10 -9.65 -3.36
C ILE A 983 14.49 -10.88 -4.05
N ALA A 984 13.23 -10.80 -4.51
CA ALA A 984 12.57 -11.88 -5.25
C ALA A 984 13.19 -12.11 -6.65
N THR A 985 13.47 -11.02 -7.38
CA THR A 985 14.08 -11.05 -8.72
C THR A 985 15.52 -11.58 -8.66
N ASN A 986 16.31 -11.14 -7.67
CA ASN A 986 17.65 -11.69 -7.43
C ASN A 986 17.62 -13.12 -6.83
N ALA A 987 16.49 -13.55 -6.26
CA ALA A 987 16.30 -14.94 -5.88
C ALA A 987 15.95 -15.82 -7.09
N SER A 988 15.11 -15.35 -8.02
CA SER A 988 14.69 -16.10 -9.22
C SER A 988 15.79 -16.21 -10.28
N SER A 989 16.72 -15.26 -10.37
CA SER A 989 17.85 -15.28 -11.32
C SER A 989 19.01 -16.22 -10.96
N ALA A 990 19.09 -16.73 -9.73
CA ALA A 990 20.26 -17.48 -9.24
C ALA A 990 20.56 -18.80 -9.98
N ASN A 991 21.85 -19.13 -10.14
CA ASN A 991 22.35 -20.33 -10.84
C ASN A 991 21.73 -21.67 -10.35
N PHE A 992 21.68 -22.64 -11.26
CA PHE A 992 21.05 -23.97 -11.11
C PHE A 992 21.27 -24.65 -9.74
N PHE A 993 22.52 -24.73 -9.26
CA PHE A 993 22.84 -25.35 -7.96
C PHE A 993 22.16 -24.65 -6.76
N ARG A 994 21.96 -23.34 -6.80
CA ARG A 994 21.22 -22.57 -5.77
C ARG A 994 19.70 -22.70 -5.92
N LYS A 995 19.19 -23.10 -7.10
CA LYS A 995 17.78 -23.45 -7.32
C LYS A 995 17.46 -24.88 -6.86
N ALA A 996 18.34 -25.85 -7.14
CA ALA A 996 18.16 -27.27 -6.77
C ALA A 996 18.01 -27.51 -5.25
N LEU A 997 18.55 -26.61 -4.41
CA LEU A 997 18.41 -26.67 -2.94
C LEU A 997 17.04 -26.20 -2.42
N ARG A 998 16.15 -25.66 -3.26
CA ARG A 998 14.86 -25.08 -2.83
C ARG A 998 13.69 -26.07 -2.95
N ASP A 999 12.56 -25.72 -2.32
CA ASP A 999 11.26 -26.39 -2.50
C ASP A 999 10.44 -25.68 -3.60
N LYS A 1000 9.64 -26.44 -4.37
CA LYS A 1000 8.83 -25.92 -5.48
C LYS A 1000 7.89 -24.78 -5.06
N GLN A 1001 7.33 -24.83 -3.85
CA GLN A 1001 6.47 -23.76 -3.31
C GLN A 1001 7.24 -22.45 -3.09
N THR A 1002 8.53 -22.54 -2.76
CA THR A 1002 9.40 -21.37 -2.53
C THR A 1002 9.87 -20.75 -3.85
N THR A 1003 10.11 -21.56 -4.89
CA THR A 1003 10.49 -21.05 -6.22
C THR A 1003 9.34 -20.26 -6.86
N LYS A 1004 8.13 -20.84 -6.90
CA LYS A 1004 6.92 -20.20 -7.44
C LYS A 1004 6.62 -18.85 -6.80
N ALA A 1005 6.76 -18.75 -5.47
CA ALA A 1005 6.53 -17.50 -4.75
C ALA A 1005 7.40 -16.34 -5.26
N TYR A 1006 8.66 -16.57 -5.67
CA TYR A 1006 9.52 -15.51 -6.23
C TYR A 1006 9.18 -15.17 -7.67
N GLU A 1007 8.89 -16.17 -8.50
CA GLU A 1007 8.46 -16.00 -9.89
C GLU A 1007 7.19 -15.11 -9.95
N THR A 1008 6.27 -15.33 -9.02
CA THR A 1008 5.05 -14.56 -8.84
C THR A 1008 5.25 -13.12 -8.36
N ILE A 1009 6.12 -12.86 -7.38
CA ILE A 1009 6.42 -11.47 -6.95
C ILE A 1009 6.96 -10.68 -8.16
N MET A 1010 7.87 -11.30 -8.92
CA MET A 1010 8.54 -10.71 -10.09
C MET A 1010 7.58 -10.41 -11.27
N GLU A 1011 6.57 -11.25 -11.51
CA GLU A 1011 5.62 -11.09 -12.64
C GLU A 1011 4.57 -9.98 -12.41
N HIS A 1012 4.33 -9.55 -11.17
CA HIS A 1012 3.32 -8.54 -10.84
C HIS A 1012 3.92 -7.17 -10.50
N SER A 1013 5.12 -7.13 -9.91
CA SER A 1013 5.89 -5.89 -9.68
C SER A 1013 6.36 -5.20 -10.97
N SER A 1014 6.76 -5.99 -11.96
CA SER A 1014 7.22 -5.52 -13.28
C SER A 1014 6.09 -4.96 -14.15
N ARG A 1015 4.83 -5.30 -13.83
CA ARG A 1015 3.64 -4.71 -14.45
C ARG A 1015 3.22 -3.40 -13.80
N THR A 1016 3.47 -3.19 -12.49
CA THR A 1016 3.17 -1.91 -11.82
C THR A 1016 4.22 -0.83 -12.08
N SER A 1017 5.48 -1.18 -12.35
CA SER A 1017 6.52 -0.21 -12.73
C SER A 1017 6.36 0.41 -14.14
N ARG A 1018 5.20 0.20 -14.79
CA ARG A 1018 4.81 0.78 -16.09
C ARG A 1018 3.53 1.63 -16.03
N ALA A 1019 3.12 2.07 -14.85
CA ALA A 1019 2.24 3.23 -14.75
C ALA A 1019 2.96 4.49 -15.29
N PRO A 1020 2.31 5.37 -16.07
CA PRO A 1020 2.95 6.57 -16.60
C PRO A 1020 3.18 7.62 -15.51
N GLY A 1021 4.33 8.28 -15.57
CA GLY A 1021 4.58 9.57 -14.91
C GLY A 1021 4.01 10.73 -15.73
#